data_AF-A0A7Z3HVA1-F1
#
_entry.id   AF-A0A7Z3HVA1-F1
#
_cell.length_a   1.000
_cell.length_b   1.000
_cell.length_c   1.000
_cell.angle_alpha   90.00
_cell.angle_beta   90.00
_cell.angle_gamma   90.00
#
_symmetry.space_group_name_H-M   'P 1'
#
loop_
_entity.id
_entity.type
_entity.pdbx_description
1 polymer ?
#
loop_
_entity_poly.entity_id
_entity_poly.type
_entity_poly.pdbx_seq_one_letter_code
_entity_poly.pdbx_strand_id
1 'polypeptide(L)'
;MQLNFNISFLDLYTRDGLVKLDKIFLDYVELYNRDLLCLLIEARKKATSSLVSSQCLALESDKSSKQLVSAIRVTSDSQLIIDLSYLLDKFISELFRLEKEIEELKRKHDDFALIYKCKRLFVQRYALKMYPDVANIDIDYVVSELSHFFTLPVVEKRFAEQVMHWLEDRENYRKEIGLAAQYAVWRVKNEQSILFNIHRKLDHENLVAFFKKEVDGVEILYSKEIKRRYGFDLTSQKVSLSQELDNVHYCIFCHKQQKDSCSKGLINDNKTFKVSPLKVELHGCPLEQKISEMNLVKSKGYSIASLAIIMIDNPLCAATGYRICNDCINSCIYQKQEPVNVPMVETRILDDVLGLTYGFEIYSLLSRWNPLNFQRPLPKENTGKNILIVGLGPAGFNLAYHLLNDGHNVVAIDGLKIEPLVDNFQPIKSFKHERLSRRLVGGFGGVAEYGITSRWNKNYLKIIRLLLERHKNFALYGGIRFGGTITVDDAFNLGFDHIALALGSGKPRMIKVKNVLARGVRMASDFLMSLQLTGALKFDSIANLQVRVPIIVIGAGLTAIDTATEALAYYPIQIEKFLFRYETLVSKYGKSYIERGWTGEEYEIAAEFILHAQLIRKERELAKKENREAKVLELVQSFGGVKVIYRGCLKDSSSYRLNNKELQNALLEGVYFVENLEPIEIITDKYHHAESIKLKDTKFGKIKYIKARSIFIAVGTEPNTVVALEDEESFKLSNGYFTHLSSLGEEVDQVFSPKMQNKDRILVYNRGGKTISFFGDLHPSYRGSVVKAMASVKNGYPIISQLLSRVGTTSSFQVSVSSHTHLYKYCGIKVNPVREDIIQVADDVEIQKKCKSQVNEKFFNKIKEQFTARVIKVQYLTDKVVEIIVKAPLAAKNFKPGQFFRLQNFETNSRKINLAMEGIAVTGSEVNKKKGIISTIVLETGGSTNLCRYLKEGEEIVLMGPTGCPTEIY
;
A
#
# COMPACT_ATOMS: atom_id res chain seq x y z
N MET A 1 -9.67 32.89 2.59
CA MET A 1 -9.95 32.50 1.19
C MET A 1 -11.17 31.59 1.23
N GLN A 2 -12.28 31.96 0.57
CA GLN A 2 -13.58 31.34 0.80
C GLN A 2 -13.91 30.31 -0.29
N LEU A 3 -14.31 29.10 0.12
CA LEU A 3 -15.04 28.17 -0.75
C LEU A 3 -16.42 28.75 -1.04
N ASN A 4 -17.17 28.16 -1.95
CA ASN A 4 -18.56 28.55 -2.15
C ASN A 4 -19.44 28.16 -0.95
N PHE A 5 -20.71 28.59 -0.95
CA PHE A 5 -21.69 28.26 0.10
C PHE A 5 -21.32 28.72 1.52
N ASN A 6 -20.47 29.75 1.64
CA ASN A 6 -19.98 30.27 2.92
C ASN A 6 -19.33 29.17 3.81
N ILE A 7 -18.55 28.31 3.16
CA ILE A 7 -17.72 27.28 3.78
C ILE A 7 -16.25 27.70 3.70
N SER A 8 -15.50 27.47 4.77
CA SER A 8 -14.05 27.65 4.82
C SER A 8 -13.33 26.31 4.68
N PHE A 9 -12.05 26.33 4.34
CA PHE A 9 -11.24 25.10 4.36
C PHE A 9 -11.19 24.47 5.76
N LEU A 10 -11.22 25.26 6.82
CA LEU A 10 -11.22 24.75 8.20
C LEU A 10 -12.49 23.95 8.51
N ASP A 11 -13.64 24.37 7.96
CA ASP A 11 -14.91 23.65 8.14
C ASP A 11 -14.83 22.22 7.59
N LEU A 12 -14.01 21.97 6.55
CA LEU A 12 -13.81 20.63 5.98
C LEU A 12 -13.09 19.66 6.93
N TYR A 13 -12.45 20.17 7.99
CA TYR A 13 -11.69 19.39 8.97
C TYR A 13 -12.37 19.30 10.34
N THR A 14 -13.55 19.92 10.50
CA THR A 14 -14.31 19.89 11.76
C THR A 14 -15.65 19.21 11.56
N ARG A 15 -16.12 18.48 12.58
CA ARG A 15 -17.40 17.79 12.48
C ARG A 15 -18.56 18.78 12.27
N ASP A 16 -18.59 19.88 13.03
CA ASP A 16 -19.63 20.90 12.93
C ASP A 16 -19.66 21.53 11.52
N GLY A 17 -18.49 21.79 10.94
CA GLY A 17 -18.38 22.27 9.56
C GLY A 17 -18.87 21.26 8.52
N LEU A 18 -18.57 19.96 8.71
CA LEU A 18 -19.09 18.89 7.83
C LEU A 18 -20.60 18.68 7.97
N VAL A 19 -21.17 18.81 9.17
CA VAL A 19 -22.63 18.76 9.38
C VAL A 19 -23.31 19.91 8.66
N LYS A 20 -22.75 21.12 8.75
CA LYS A 20 -23.22 22.30 7.99
C LYS A 20 -23.16 22.02 6.49
N LEU A 21 -22.06 21.44 6.00
CA LEU A 21 -21.91 21.08 4.58
C LEU A 21 -22.93 20.02 4.13
N ASP A 22 -23.16 18.98 4.94
CA ASP A 22 -24.14 17.93 4.62
C ASP A 22 -25.55 18.50 4.52
N LYS A 23 -25.93 19.43 5.42
CA LYS A 23 -27.21 20.13 5.32
C LYS A 23 -27.33 20.93 4.02
N ILE A 24 -26.30 21.69 3.67
CA ILE A 24 -26.26 22.45 2.39
C ILE A 24 -26.40 21.50 1.20
N PHE A 25 -25.76 20.33 1.25
CA PHE A 25 -25.88 19.33 0.19
C PHE A 25 -27.30 18.73 0.12
N LEU A 26 -27.97 18.47 1.25
CA LEU A 26 -29.36 18.01 1.25
C LEU A 26 -30.30 19.06 0.64
N ASP A 27 -30.13 20.33 1.01
CA ASP A 27 -30.89 21.46 0.43
C ASP A 27 -30.59 21.58 -1.09
N TYR A 28 -29.34 21.34 -1.50
CA TYR A 28 -28.94 21.28 -2.91
C TYR A 28 -29.65 20.13 -3.65
N VAL A 29 -29.69 18.92 -3.08
CA VAL A 29 -30.42 17.79 -3.69
C VAL A 29 -31.91 18.10 -3.77
N GLU A 30 -32.51 18.72 -2.75
CA GLU A 30 -33.92 19.12 -2.76
C GLU A 30 -34.25 20.03 -3.95
N LEU A 31 -33.39 21.02 -4.20
CA LEU A 31 -33.55 22.00 -5.27
C LEU A 31 -33.57 21.36 -6.66
N TYR A 32 -32.73 20.33 -6.88
CA TYR A 32 -32.62 19.67 -8.20
C TYR A 32 -33.55 18.48 -8.37
N ASN A 33 -33.78 17.69 -7.31
CA ASN A 33 -34.62 16.49 -7.36
C ASN A 33 -35.12 16.09 -5.96
N ARG A 34 -36.36 16.50 -5.63
CA ARG A 34 -37.00 16.22 -4.34
C ARG A 34 -37.24 14.72 -4.10
N ASP A 35 -37.55 13.94 -5.14
CA ASP A 35 -37.76 12.49 -5.00
C ASP A 35 -36.45 11.79 -4.62
N LEU A 36 -35.33 12.23 -5.20
CA LEU A 36 -34.00 11.72 -4.88
C LEU A 36 -33.59 12.04 -3.44
N LEU A 37 -33.97 13.21 -2.91
CA LEU A 37 -33.79 13.54 -1.49
C LEU A 37 -34.56 12.57 -0.60
N CYS A 38 -35.84 12.30 -0.90
CA CYS A 38 -36.66 11.36 -0.14
C CYS A 38 -36.02 9.97 -0.09
N LEU A 39 -35.54 9.47 -1.24
CA LEU A 39 -34.83 8.20 -1.33
C LEU A 39 -33.52 8.19 -0.53
N LEU A 40 -32.74 9.27 -0.56
CA LEU A 40 -31.53 9.42 0.24
C LEU A 40 -31.81 9.37 1.75
N ILE A 41 -32.83 10.11 2.21
CA ILE A 41 -33.24 10.12 3.61
C ILE A 41 -33.71 8.73 4.04
N GLU A 42 -34.51 8.06 3.22
CA GLU A 42 -34.97 6.70 3.49
C GLU A 42 -33.80 5.70 3.56
N ALA A 43 -32.85 5.78 2.62
CA ALA A 43 -31.66 4.95 2.60
C ALA A 43 -30.79 5.15 3.86
N ARG A 44 -30.58 6.40 4.30
CA ARG A 44 -29.85 6.71 5.55
C ARG A 44 -30.59 6.17 6.79
N LYS A 45 -31.92 6.30 6.86
CA LYS A 45 -32.74 5.73 7.94
C LYS A 45 -32.64 4.20 7.99
N LYS A 46 -32.76 3.53 6.84
CA LYS A 46 -32.60 2.07 6.71
C LYS A 46 -31.21 1.60 7.10
N ALA A 47 -30.16 2.32 6.69
CA ALA A 47 -28.79 2.00 7.08
C ALA A 47 -28.62 2.07 8.61
N THR A 48 -29.17 3.12 9.24
CA THR A 48 -29.16 3.29 10.69
C THR A 48 -29.94 2.19 11.41
N SER A 49 -31.12 1.79 10.91
CA SER A 49 -31.90 0.70 11.51
C SER A 49 -31.30 -0.67 11.27
N SER A 50 -30.59 -0.90 10.16
CA SER A 50 -29.85 -2.15 9.92
C SER A 50 -28.63 -2.32 10.84
N LEU A 51 -28.02 -1.21 11.27
CA LEU A 51 -27.05 -1.17 12.35
C LEU A 51 -27.70 -1.50 13.71
N VAL A 52 -29.02 -1.37 13.85
CA VAL A 52 -29.80 -1.70 15.05
C VAL A 52 -30.41 -3.12 14.99
N SER A 53 -30.82 -3.62 13.84
CA SER A 53 -31.29 -5.01 13.70
C SER A 53 -30.14 -6.03 13.59
N SER A 54 -28.92 -5.59 13.30
CA SER A 54 -27.71 -6.37 13.61
C SER A 54 -27.31 -6.29 15.11
N GLN A 55 -27.98 -5.45 15.92
CA GLN A 55 -27.86 -5.46 17.39
C GLN A 55 -28.72 -6.55 18.04
N CYS A 56 -29.70 -7.11 17.32
CA CYS A 56 -30.54 -8.22 17.78
C CYS A 56 -30.80 -9.14 16.59
N LEU A 57 -30.04 -10.23 16.41
CA LEU A 57 -30.44 -11.45 15.68
C LEU A 57 -29.25 -12.42 15.62
N ALA A 58 -28.96 -13.05 16.75
CA ALA A 58 -28.73 -14.49 16.75
C ALA A 58 -30.13 -15.12 16.89
N LEU A 59 -30.43 -16.15 16.09
CA LEU A 59 -31.72 -16.86 16.01
C LEU A 59 -32.77 -16.16 15.11
N GLU A 60 -32.81 -16.55 13.83
CA GLU A 60 -34.02 -17.14 13.23
C GLU A 60 -33.79 -17.53 11.76
N SER A 61 -34.13 -18.79 11.48
CA SER A 61 -34.00 -19.48 10.21
C SER A 61 -35.23 -19.26 9.35
N ASP A 62 -35.16 -18.34 8.40
CA ASP A 62 -35.98 -18.49 7.20
C ASP A 62 -35.25 -17.96 5.95
N LYS A 63 -35.06 -18.84 4.97
CA LYS A 63 -34.05 -18.72 3.89
C LYS A 63 -34.63 -18.41 2.51
N SER A 64 -35.93 -18.59 2.27
CA SER A 64 -36.53 -18.47 0.93
C SER A 64 -37.04 -17.07 0.59
N SER A 65 -37.58 -16.32 1.57
CA SER A 65 -38.12 -14.96 1.40
C SER A 65 -37.06 -13.85 1.45
N LYS A 66 -35.87 -14.12 2.01
CA LYS A 66 -34.74 -13.16 2.06
C LYS A 66 -34.08 -12.92 0.69
N GLN A 67 -34.05 -13.91 -0.20
CA GLN A 67 -33.37 -13.78 -1.50
C GLN A 67 -34.09 -12.83 -2.46
N LEU A 68 -35.42 -12.92 -2.57
CA LEU A 68 -36.20 -12.06 -3.47
C LEU A 68 -36.17 -10.58 -3.01
N VAL A 69 -36.28 -10.36 -1.70
CA VAL A 69 -36.21 -9.02 -1.09
C VAL A 69 -34.79 -8.44 -1.15
N SER A 70 -33.74 -9.28 -1.04
CA SER A 70 -32.34 -8.83 -1.20
C SER A 70 -31.99 -8.44 -2.63
N ALA A 71 -32.53 -9.14 -3.63
CA ALA A 71 -32.26 -8.87 -5.04
C ALA A 71 -32.93 -7.56 -5.50
N ILE A 72 -34.15 -7.26 -5.03
CA ILE A 72 -34.85 -5.99 -5.31
C ILE A 72 -34.16 -4.81 -4.58
N ARG A 73 -33.64 -5.03 -3.36
CA ARG A 73 -32.91 -4.03 -2.55
C ARG A 73 -31.56 -3.60 -3.15
N VAL A 74 -30.80 -4.52 -3.74
CA VAL A 74 -29.46 -4.18 -4.31
C VAL A 74 -29.59 -3.32 -5.57
N THR A 75 -30.65 -3.51 -6.35
CA THR A 75 -30.94 -2.69 -7.54
C THR A 75 -31.36 -1.26 -7.21
N SER A 76 -32.12 -1.05 -6.13
CA SER A 76 -32.55 0.31 -5.73
C SER A 76 -31.38 1.16 -5.25
N ASP A 77 -30.48 0.57 -4.46
CA ASP A 77 -29.37 1.32 -3.85
C ASP A 77 -28.29 1.68 -4.87
N SER A 78 -28.01 0.81 -5.84
CA SER A 78 -27.00 1.06 -6.88
C SER A 78 -27.42 2.22 -7.79
N GLN A 79 -28.69 2.24 -8.22
CA GLN A 79 -29.23 3.33 -9.04
C GLN A 79 -29.27 4.65 -8.26
N LEU A 80 -29.71 4.61 -6.99
CA LEU A 80 -29.69 5.78 -6.09
C LEU A 80 -28.28 6.36 -5.93
N ILE A 81 -27.27 5.53 -5.72
CA ILE A 81 -25.85 5.96 -5.63
C ILE A 81 -25.43 6.63 -6.94
N ILE A 82 -25.74 6.03 -8.09
CA ILE A 82 -25.37 6.58 -9.39
C ILE A 82 -26.01 7.96 -9.61
N ASP A 83 -27.31 8.08 -9.35
CA ASP A 83 -28.04 9.33 -9.58
C ASP A 83 -27.58 10.45 -8.64
N LEU A 84 -27.37 10.14 -7.35
CA LEU A 84 -26.80 11.08 -6.38
C LEU A 84 -25.36 11.47 -6.74
N SER A 85 -24.56 10.56 -7.30
CA SER A 85 -23.16 10.81 -7.61
C SER A 85 -22.98 11.93 -8.65
N TYR A 86 -23.89 12.07 -9.62
CA TYR A 86 -23.84 13.16 -10.60
C TYR A 86 -24.11 14.52 -9.95
N LEU A 87 -25.06 14.59 -9.02
CA LEU A 87 -25.32 15.82 -8.26
C LEU A 87 -24.16 16.16 -7.32
N LEU A 88 -23.54 15.15 -6.71
CA LEU A 88 -22.35 15.34 -5.88
C LEU A 88 -21.17 15.90 -6.68
N ASP A 89 -20.91 15.39 -7.89
CA ASP A 89 -19.84 15.89 -8.78
C ASP A 89 -20.03 17.39 -9.05
N LYS A 90 -21.25 17.78 -9.43
CA LYS A 90 -21.63 19.18 -9.66
C LYS A 90 -21.50 20.04 -8.40
N PHE A 91 -21.98 19.53 -7.25
CA PHE A 91 -21.89 20.24 -5.98
C PHE A 91 -20.43 20.49 -5.56
N ILE A 92 -19.57 19.48 -5.65
CA ILE A 92 -18.14 19.62 -5.33
C ILE A 92 -17.46 20.60 -6.31
N SER A 93 -17.81 20.53 -7.60
CA SER A 93 -17.36 21.48 -8.60
C SER A 93 -17.66 22.93 -8.19
N GLU A 94 -18.89 23.22 -7.79
CA GLU A 94 -19.31 24.56 -7.36
C GLU A 94 -18.69 24.96 -6.01
N LEU A 95 -18.54 24.01 -5.07
CA LEU A 95 -17.94 24.24 -3.75
C LEU A 95 -16.49 24.72 -3.88
N PHE A 96 -15.70 24.07 -4.73
CA PHE A 96 -14.28 24.40 -4.96
C PHE A 96 -14.05 25.39 -6.10
N ARG A 97 -15.11 25.79 -6.83
CA ARG A 97 -15.05 26.68 -8.00
C ARG A 97 -14.21 26.11 -9.16
N LEU A 98 -14.48 24.86 -9.52
CA LEU A 98 -13.74 24.05 -10.50
C LEU A 98 -14.53 23.73 -11.77
N GLU A 99 -15.63 24.43 -12.02
CA GLU A 99 -16.57 24.15 -13.11
C GLU A 99 -15.87 24.09 -14.47
N LYS A 100 -14.92 25.00 -14.72
CA LYS A 100 -14.13 25.02 -15.96
C LYS A 100 -13.18 23.83 -16.09
N GLU A 101 -12.50 23.45 -15.02
CA GLU A 101 -11.54 22.33 -15.03
C GLU A 101 -12.26 20.99 -15.25
N ILE A 102 -13.41 20.82 -14.60
CA ILE A 102 -14.24 19.61 -14.72
C ILE A 102 -14.87 19.52 -16.11
N GLU A 103 -15.36 20.63 -16.66
CA GLU A 103 -15.89 20.67 -18.03
C GLU A 103 -14.80 20.35 -19.08
N GLU A 104 -13.57 20.84 -18.88
CA GLU A 104 -12.43 20.47 -19.74
C GLU A 104 -12.09 18.99 -19.63
N LEU A 105 -12.07 18.43 -18.41
CA LEU A 105 -11.84 17.01 -18.19
C LEU A 105 -12.92 16.17 -18.90
N LYS A 106 -14.19 16.55 -18.78
CA LYS A 106 -15.32 15.88 -19.43
C LYS A 106 -15.25 15.93 -20.95
N ARG A 107 -14.92 17.09 -21.52
CA ARG A 107 -14.71 17.24 -22.98
C ARG A 107 -13.64 16.30 -23.52
N LYS A 108 -12.52 16.16 -22.79
CA LYS A 108 -11.46 15.19 -23.14
C LYS A 108 -11.95 13.75 -23.12
N HIS A 109 -12.97 13.41 -22.32
CA HIS A 109 -13.58 12.07 -22.35
C HIS A 109 -14.49 11.91 -23.58
N ASP A 110 -15.30 12.92 -23.88
CA ASP A 110 -16.23 12.90 -25.02
C ASP A 110 -15.49 12.76 -26.35
N ASP A 111 -14.29 13.33 -26.47
CA ASP A 111 -13.40 13.15 -27.63
C ASP A 111 -13.08 11.68 -27.95
N PHE A 112 -13.08 10.79 -26.93
CA PHE A 112 -12.85 9.36 -27.12
C PHE A 112 -14.13 8.52 -27.12
N ALA A 113 -15.25 9.04 -26.61
CA ALA A 113 -16.49 8.28 -26.47
C ALA A 113 -16.97 7.70 -27.82
N LEU A 114 -16.87 8.49 -28.88
CA LEU A 114 -17.22 8.07 -30.24
C LEU A 114 -16.27 7.02 -30.81
N ILE A 115 -14.97 7.14 -30.52
CA ILE A 115 -13.95 6.15 -30.91
C ILE A 115 -14.29 4.80 -30.28
N TYR A 116 -14.60 4.76 -28.98
CA TYR A 116 -14.96 3.50 -28.31
C TYR A 116 -16.33 2.94 -28.74
N LYS A 117 -17.30 3.81 -29.06
CA LYS A 117 -18.57 3.40 -29.67
C LYS A 117 -18.33 2.71 -31.01
N CYS A 118 -17.52 3.31 -31.89
CA CYS A 118 -17.12 2.73 -33.17
C CYS A 118 -16.36 1.43 -32.99
N LYS A 119 -15.36 1.39 -32.09
CA LYS A 119 -14.60 0.19 -31.73
C LYS A 119 -15.51 -1.00 -31.39
N ARG A 120 -16.51 -0.77 -30.53
CA ARG A 120 -17.41 -1.82 -30.06
C ARG A 120 -18.43 -2.24 -31.10
N LEU A 121 -19.10 -1.29 -31.75
CA LEU A 121 -20.23 -1.59 -32.65
C LEU A 121 -19.75 -1.98 -34.04
N PHE A 122 -18.75 -1.29 -34.57
CA PHE A 122 -18.21 -1.53 -35.90
C PHE A 122 -17.07 -2.54 -35.87
N VAL A 123 -15.92 -2.19 -35.27
CA VAL A 123 -14.70 -3.02 -35.40
C VAL A 123 -14.92 -4.42 -34.81
N GLN A 124 -15.38 -4.50 -33.56
CA GLN A 124 -15.53 -5.77 -32.85
C GLN A 124 -16.74 -6.59 -33.26
N ARG A 125 -17.91 -5.95 -33.43
CA ARG A 125 -19.19 -6.64 -33.63
C ARG A 125 -19.57 -6.82 -35.10
N TYR A 126 -19.05 -5.99 -36.00
CA TYR A 126 -19.35 -6.04 -37.42
C TYR A 126 -18.13 -6.48 -38.24
N ALA A 127 -17.05 -5.68 -38.28
CA ALA A 127 -15.92 -5.88 -39.17
C ALA A 127 -15.22 -7.24 -38.95
N LEU A 128 -14.80 -7.54 -37.71
CA LEU A 128 -14.13 -8.81 -37.37
C LEU A 128 -15.02 -10.06 -37.53
N LYS A 129 -16.35 -9.89 -37.58
CA LYS A 129 -17.27 -11.00 -37.85
C LYS A 129 -17.47 -11.23 -39.35
N MET A 130 -17.56 -10.15 -40.12
CA MET A 130 -17.76 -10.21 -41.58
C MET A 130 -16.49 -10.64 -42.31
N TYR A 131 -15.33 -10.19 -41.84
CA TYR A 131 -14.02 -10.50 -42.43
C TYR A 131 -13.10 -11.16 -41.38
N PRO A 132 -13.26 -12.46 -41.10
CA PRO A 132 -12.47 -13.14 -40.07
C PRO A 132 -11.02 -13.40 -40.50
N ASP A 133 -10.75 -13.43 -41.81
CA ASP A 133 -9.44 -13.69 -42.39
C ASP A 133 -8.93 -12.46 -43.17
N VAL A 134 -7.75 -11.98 -42.81
CA VAL A 134 -7.11 -10.82 -43.46
C VAL A 134 -6.41 -11.24 -44.75
N ALA A 135 -6.07 -12.52 -44.93
CA ALA A 135 -5.36 -12.99 -46.12
C ALA A 135 -6.13 -12.77 -47.44
N ASN A 136 -7.46 -12.64 -47.35
CA ASN A 136 -8.35 -12.43 -48.50
C ASN A 136 -8.67 -10.94 -48.76
N ILE A 137 -8.02 -10.01 -48.06
CA ILE A 137 -8.24 -8.58 -48.20
C ILE A 137 -7.16 -7.99 -49.11
N ASP A 138 -7.55 -7.50 -50.28
CA ASP A 138 -6.69 -6.66 -51.12
C ASP A 138 -6.62 -5.27 -50.50
N ILE A 139 -5.61 -5.09 -49.63
CA ILE A 139 -5.47 -3.85 -48.86
C ILE A 139 -5.14 -2.65 -49.76
N ASP A 140 -4.43 -2.86 -50.86
CA ASP A 140 -4.04 -1.77 -51.77
C ASP A 140 -5.29 -1.22 -52.48
N TYR A 141 -6.19 -2.11 -52.94
CA TYR A 141 -7.50 -1.71 -53.46
C TYR A 141 -8.35 -1.00 -52.40
N VAL A 142 -8.44 -1.55 -51.18
CA VAL A 142 -9.24 -0.97 -50.09
C VAL A 142 -8.73 0.42 -49.69
N VAL A 143 -7.40 0.59 -49.60
CA VAL A 143 -6.76 1.88 -49.29
C VAL A 143 -6.99 2.88 -50.41
N SER A 144 -6.89 2.47 -51.68
CA SER A 144 -7.18 3.33 -52.83
C SER A 144 -8.62 3.86 -52.80
N GLU A 145 -9.61 2.97 -52.62
CA GLU A 145 -11.02 3.37 -52.59
C GLU A 145 -11.35 4.23 -51.36
N LEU A 146 -10.79 3.89 -50.18
CA LEU A 146 -11.01 4.68 -48.96
C LEU A 146 -10.32 6.05 -49.02
N SER A 147 -9.28 6.22 -49.84
CA SER A 147 -8.60 7.51 -50.02
C SER A 147 -9.50 8.58 -50.66
N HIS A 148 -10.59 8.18 -51.32
CA HIS A 148 -11.62 9.12 -51.79
C HIS A 148 -12.43 9.75 -50.65
N PHE A 149 -12.49 9.09 -49.49
CA PHE A 149 -13.26 9.53 -48.31
C PHE A 149 -12.37 10.05 -47.17
N PHE A 150 -11.13 9.56 -47.08
CA PHE A 150 -10.20 9.90 -46.01
C PHE A 150 -8.80 10.23 -46.53
N THR A 151 -8.09 11.11 -45.84
CA THR A 151 -6.63 11.16 -45.95
C THR A 151 -6.03 10.03 -45.11
N LEU A 152 -5.30 9.10 -45.73
CA LEU A 152 -4.71 7.95 -45.06
C LEU A 152 -3.23 8.19 -44.69
N PRO A 153 -2.75 7.75 -43.51
CA PRO A 153 -3.48 7.04 -42.46
C PRO A 153 -4.50 7.95 -41.75
N VAL A 154 -5.73 7.45 -41.59
CA VAL A 154 -6.85 8.24 -41.07
C VAL A 154 -6.68 8.57 -39.59
N VAL A 155 -7.02 9.80 -39.22
CA VAL A 155 -7.20 10.19 -37.82
C VAL A 155 -8.40 9.41 -37.25
N GLU A 156 -8.19 8.60 -36.22
CA GLU A 156 -9.20 7.66 -35.71
C GLU A 156 -10.55 8.29 -35.37
N LYS A 157 -10.54 9.53 -34.84
CA LYS A 157 -11.78 10.27 -34.55
C LYS A 157 -12.62 10.49 -35.81
N ARG A 158 -11.99 10.94 -36.91
CA ARG A 158 -12.67 11.15 -38.20
C ARG A 158 -13.17 9.85 -38.80
N PHE A 159 -12.38 8.78 -38.70
CA PHE A 159 -12.82 7.46 -39.12
C PHE A 159 -14.05 7.00 -38.33
N ALA A 160 -14.02 7.16 -37.00
CA ALA A 160 -15.12 6.80 -36.12
C ALA A 160 -16.38 7.64 -36.43
N GLU A 161 -16.26 8.94 -36.62
CA GLU A 161 -17.36 9.84 -37.02
C GLU A 161 -18.02 9.37 -38.30
N GLN A 162 -17.23 9.20 -39.36
CA GLN A 162 -17.74 8.86 -40.69
C GLN A 162 -18.34 7.45 -40.73
N VAL A 163 -17.67 6.46 -40.14
CA VAL A 163 -18.16 5.07 -40.13
C VAL A 163 -19.41 4.92 -39.28
N MET A 164 -19.50 5.65 -38.16
CA MET A 164 -20.72 5.64 -37.35
C MET A 164 -21.89 6.29 -38.10
N HIS A 165 -21.65 7.36 -38.87
CA HIS A 165 -22.66 7.95 -39.75
C HIS A 165 -23.12 6.96 -40.83
N TRP A 166 -22.19 6.29 -41.54
CA TRP A 166 -22.53 5.26 -42.52
C TRP A 166 -23.33 4.11 -41.89
N LEU A 167 -22.99 3.70 -40.67
CA LEU A 167 -23.70 2.63 -39.97
C LEU A 167 -25.15 2.97 -39.60
N GLU A 168 -25.50 4.26 -39.50
CA GLU A 168 -26.88 4.72 -39.25
C GLU A 168 -27.76 4.58 -40.50
N ASP A 169 -27.16 4.63 -41.71
CA ASP A 169 -27.84 4.45 -43.00
C ASP A 169 -27.18 3.34 -43.84
N ARG A 170 -27.33 2.10 -43.36
CA ARG A 170 -26.62 0.95 -43.94
C ARG A 170 -27.03 0.61 -45.36
N GLU A 171 -28.24 0.98 -45.77
CA GLU A 171 -28.78 0.64 -47.08
C GLU A 171 -28.06 1.44 -48.16
N ASN A 172 -27.83 2.73 -47.93
CA ASN A 172 -27.18 3.63 -48.88
C ASN A 172 -25.64 3.52 -48.86
N TYR A 173 -25.03 3.16 -47.72
CA TYR A 173 -23.56 3.13 -47.56
C TYR A 173 -22.95 1.71 -47.51
N ARG A 174 -23.58 0.72 -48.15
CA ARG A 174 -23.14 -0.68 -48.06
C ARG A 174 -21.70 -0.90 -48.55
N LYS A 175 -21.28 -0.19 -49.61
CA LYS A 175 -19.94 -0.32 -50.20
C LYS A 175 -18.87 0.25 -49.26
N GLU A 176 -19.11 1.45 -48.74
CA GLU A 176 -18.24 2.20 -47.85
C GLU A 176 -18.04 1.47 -46.52
N ILE A 177 -19.12 0.94 -45.95
CA ILE A 177 -19.09 0.08 -44.74
C ILE A 177 -18.22 -1.16 -44.99
N GLY A 178 -18.37 -1.79 -46.17
CA GLY A 178 -17.58 -2.96 -46.56
C GLY A 178 -16.08 -2.66 -46.65
N LEU A 179 -15.70 -1.57 -47.30
CA LEU A 179 -14.32 -1.10 -47.43
C LEU A 179 -13.73 -0.74 -46.06
N ALA A 180 -14.45 0.05 -45.27
CA ALA A 180 -14.02 0.44 -43.92
C ALA A 180 -13.86 -0.78 -43.00
N ALA A 181 -14.67 -1.82 -43.16
CA ALA A 181 -14.59 -3.03 -42.37
C ALA A 181 -13.32 -3.82 -42.72
N GLN A 182 -13.03 -3.99 -44.00
CA GLN A 182 -11.80 -4.64 -44.46
C GLN A 182 -10.54 -3.90 -43.96
N TYR A 183 -10.53 -2.58 -44.09
CA TYR A 183 -9.46 -1.74 -43.55
C TYR A 183 -9.30 -1.90 -42.03
N ALA A 184 -10.41 -1.90 -41.28
CA ALA A 184 -10.38 -2.07 -39.84
C ALA A 184 -9.81 -3.43 -39.42
N VAL A 185 -10.18 -4.52 -40.09
CA VAL A 185 -9.64 -5.87 -39.78
C VAL A 185 -8.14 -5.93 -40.11
N TRP A 186 -7.71 -5.36 -41.24
CA TRP A 186 -6.28 -5.27 -41.57
C TRP A 186 -5.50 -4.49 -40.52
N ARG A 187 -6.00 -3.32 -40.09
CA ARG A 187 -5.40 -2.49 -39.03
C ARG A 187 -5.29 -3.25 -37.71
N VAL A 188 -6.33 -3.96 -37.29
CA VAL A 188 -6.33 -4.77 -36.05
C VAL A 188 -5.18 -5.78 -36.02
N LYS A 189 -4.82 -6.36 -37.17
CA LYS A 189 -3.74 -7.36 -37.29
C LYS A 189 -2.35 -6.75 -37.45
N ASN A 190 -2.23 -5.61 -38.15
CA ASN A 190 -0.93 -5.09 -38.58
C ASN A 190 -0.51 -3.77 -37.90
N GLU A 191 -1.46 -2.90 -37.51
CA GLU A 191 -1.18 -1.57 -36.95
C GLU A 191 -2.12 -1.25 -35.78
N GLN A 192 -1.66 -1.54 -34.56
CA GLN A 192 -2.47 -1.35 -33.35
C GLN A 192 -2.54 0.13 -32.96
N SER A 193 -3.76 0.61 -32.76
CA SER A 193 -4.08 1.98 -32.35
C SER A 193 -5.30 1.96 -31.41
N ILE A 194 -5.82 3.09 -30.92
CA ILE A 194 -6.88 3.04 -29.88
C ILE A 194 -8.14 2.32 -30.41
N LEU A 195 -8.61 2.73 -31.60
CA LEU A 195 -9.76 2.15 -32.30
C LEU A 195 -9.54 0.69 -32.72
N PHE A 196 -8.34 0.34 -33.18
CA PHE A 196 -8.04 -0.96 -33.79
C PHE A 196 -7.35 -1.96 -32.85
N ASN A 197 -7.04 -1.60 -31.61
CA ASN A 197 -6.51 -2.53 -30.63
C ASN A 197 -7.63 -3.39 -30.02
N ILE A 198 -7.55 -4.72 -30.06
CA ILE A 198 -8.56 -5.59 -29.45
C ILE A 198 -7.99 -6.41 -28.30
N HIS A 199 -8.86 -6.71 -27.33
CA HIS A 199 -8.55 -7.58 -26.20
C HIS A 199 -8.26 -9.00 -26.69
N ARG A 200 -7.10 -9.54 -26.31
CA ARG A 200 -6.57 -10.82 -26.80
C ARG A 200 -7.22 -11.99 -26.07
N LYS A 201 -7.26 -13.17 -26.72
CA LYS A 201 -7.59 -14.43 -26.03
C LYS A 201 -6.45 -14.79 -25.09
N LEU A 202 -6.79 -15.38 -23.94
CA LEU A 202 -5.80 -15.82 -22.96
C LEU A 202 -5.35 -17.24 -23.25
N ASP A 203 -4.04 -17.45 -23.33
CA ASP A 203 -3.40 -18.75 -23.24
C ASP A 203 -2.75 -18.88 -21.86
N HIS A 204 -3.36 -19.66 -20.98
CA HIS A 204 -2.91 -19.81 -19.60
C HIS A 204 -1.57 -20.57 -19.50
N GLU A 205 -1.21 -21.37 -20.52
CA GLU A 205 0.09 -22.04 -20.58
C GLU A 205 1.20 -21.12 -21.08
N ASN A 206 0.86 -19.96 -21.66
CA ASN A 206 1.83 -19.03 -22.26
C ASN A 206 1.53 -17.55 -21.94
N LEU A 207 1.31 -17.24 -20.65
CA LEU A 207 1.06 -15.87 -20.17
C LEU A 207 2.32 -15.00 -20.10
N VAL A 208 3.50 -15.63 -20.14
CA VAL A 208 4.80 -14.95 -20.02
C VAL A 208 5.66 -15.42 -21.19
N ALA A 209 6.06 -14.47 -22.05
CA ALA A 209 6.89 -14.74 -23.21
C ALA A 209 8.37 -14.74 -22.81
N PHE A 210 9.06 -15.84 -23.08
CA PHE A 210 10.49 -15.99 -22.83
C PHE A 210 11.16 -16.86 -23.89
N PHE A 211 12.48 -16.73 -23.97
CA PHE A 211 13.38 -17.55 -24.77
C PHE A 211 14.31 -18.34 -23.85
N LYS A 212 14.90 -19.40 -24.39
CA LYS A 212 15.85 -20.26 -23.69
C LYS A 212 17.23 -20.15 -24.31
N LYS A 213 18.27 -20.16 -23.48
CA LYS A 213 19.66 -20.33 -23.88
C LYS A 213 20.46 -20.97 -22.75
N GLU A 214 21.60 -21.55 -23.05
CA GLU A 214 22.52 -22.08 -22.05
C GLU A 214 23.56 -21.03 -21.67
N VAL A 215 23.77 -20.83 -20.37
CA VAL A 215 24.81 -19.95 -19.80
C VAL A 215 25.42 -20.68 -18.61
N ASP A 216 26.75 -20.82 -18.60
CA ASP A 216 27.51 -21.48 -17.52
C ASP A 216 27.00 -22.91 -17.17
N GLY A 217 26.61 -23.70 -18.19
CA GLY A 217 26.11 -25.09 -18.00
C GLY A 217 24.66 -25.19 -17.48
N VAL A 218 23.92 -24.09 -17.53
CA VAL A 218 22.54 -23.99 -17.04
C VAL A 218 21.64 -23.35 -18.10
N GLU A 219 20.49 -23.98 -18.35
CA GLU A 219 19.44 -23.38 -19.18
C GLU A 219 18.81 -22.21 -18.42
N ILE A 220 18.84 -21.02 -19.03
CA ILE A 220 18.22 -19.82 -18.50
C ILE A 220 17.04 -19.40 -19.38
N LEU A 221 16.01 -18.83 -18.74
CA LEU A 221 14.91 -18.14 -19.41
C LEU A 221 15.22 -16.64 -19.44
N TYR A 222 15.06 -16.01 -20.61
CA TYR A 222 15.36 -14.60 -20.84
C TYR A 222 14.42 -13.95 -21.86
N SER A 223 14.43 -12.62 -21.96
CA SER A 223 13.75 -11.88 -23.03
C SER A 223 14.73 -11.39 -24.10
N LYS A 224 14.33 -11.43 -25.38
CA LYS A 224 15.06 -10.76 -26.48
C LYS A 224 14.82 -9.25 -26.47
N GLU A 225 13.65 -8.82 -26.02
CA GLU A 225 13.32 -7.42 -25.81
C GLU A 225 13.80 -6.97 -24.44
N ILE A 226 14.45 -5.81 -24.39
CA ILE A 226 15.04 -5.28 -23.16
C ILE A 226 14.50 -3.88 -22.88
N LYS A 227 14.00 -3.69 -21.67
CA LYS A 227 13.65 -2.39 -21.08
C LYS A 227 14.72 -2.04 -20.07
N ARG A 228 15.67 -1.19 -20.46
CA ARG A 228 16.76 -0.76 -19.57
C ARG A 228 16.21 0.08 -18.43
N ARG A 229 16.59 -0.28 -17.20
CA ARG A 229 16.27 0.45 -15.97
C ARG A 229 17.56 0.90 -15.31
N TYR A 230 17.59 2.15 -14.88
CA TYR A 230 18.66 2.69 -14.04
C TYR A 230 18.06 3.40 -12.83
N GLY A 231 18.47 2.97 -11.63
CA GLY A 231 18.00 3.54 -10.37
C GLY A 231 16.58 3.12 -9.97
N PHE A 232 15.91 4.01 -9.20
CA PHE A 232 14.75 3.66 -8.38
C PHE A 232 13.53 4.58 -8.57
N ASP A 233 13.51 5.35 -9.66
CA ASP A 233 12.29 6.08 -10.05
C ASP A 233 11.20 5.11 -10.55
N LEU A 234 9.96 5.59 -10.58
CA LEU A 234 8.77 4.80 -10.92
C LEU A 234 8.94 4.10 -12.30
N THR A 235 8.87 2.77 -12.32
CA THR A 235 9.07 1.97 -13.55
C THR A 235 7.79 1.76 -14.34
N SER A 236 6.64 1.92 -13.69
CA SER A 236 5.33 1.89 -14.34
C SER A 236 5.08 3.21 -15.07
N GLN A 237 4.60 3.10 -16.31
CA GLN A 237 4.14 4.27 -17.04
C GLN A 237 2.87 4.82 -16.39
N LYS A 238 2.74 6.15 -16.36
CA LYS A 238 1.50 6.80 -15.96
C LYS A 238 0.38 6.32 -16.89
N VAL A 239 -0.73 5.90 -16.31
CA VAL A 239 -1.90 5.42 -17.06
C VAL A 239 -2.43 6.58 -17.91
N SER A 240 -2.55 6.37 -19.22
CA SER A 240 -3.15 7.39 -20.10
C SER A 240 -4.67 7.38 -19.98
N LEU A 241 -5.31 8.52 -20.29
CA LEU A 241 -6.76 8.59 -20.37
C LEU A 241 -7.31 7.58 -21.41
N SER A 242 -6.62 7.40 -22.54
CA SER A 242 -7.03 6.41 -23.53
C SER A 242 -7.02 4.98 -22.98
N GLN A 243 -5.94 4.55 -22.31
CA GLN A 243 -5.86 3.20 -21.73
C GLN A 243 -6.96 2.93 -20.70
N GLU A 244 -7.26 3.92 -19.85
CA GLU A 244 -8.37 3.83 -18.91
C GLU A 244 -9.71 3.70 -19.63
N LEU A 245 -10.01 4.61 -20.56
CA LEU A 245 -11.30 4.63 -21.23
C LEU A 245 -11.56 3.37 -22.06
N ASP A 246 -10.52 2.77 -22.63
CA ASP A 246 -10.62 1.47 -23.30
C ASP A 246 -11.16 0.39 -22.35
N ASN A 247 -10.64 0.33 -21.12
CA ASN A 247 -11.10 -0.62 -20.10
C ASN A 247 -12.49 -0.27 -19.57
N VAL A 248 -12.78 1.02 -19.39
CA VAL A 248 -14.09 1.51 -18.92
C VAL A 248 -15.20 1.18 -19.92
N HIS A 249 -15.00 1.42 -21.22
CA HIS A 249 -15.98 1.12 -22.26
C HIS A 249 -16.04 -0.36 -22.66
N TYR A 250 -14.98 -1.12 -22.38
CA TYR A 250 -14.98 -2.58 -22.49
C TYR A 250 -15.80 -3.25 -21.39
N CYS A 251 -15.87 -2.66 -20.19
CA CYS A 251 -16.76 -3.12 -19.13
C CYS A 251 -18.24 -3.14 -19.59
N ILE A 252 -18.97 -4.21 -19.26
CA ILE A 252 -20.38 -4.34 -19.62
C ILE A 252 -21.35 -3.88 -18.53
N PHE A 253 -20.83 -3.31 -17.44
CA PHE A 253 -21.61 -2.80 -16.31
C PHE A 253 -22.54 -3.86 -15.69
N CYS A 254 -21.96 -5.00 -15.30
CA CYS A 254 -22.65 -6.18 -14.77
C CYS A 254 -23.60 -5.95 -13.57
N HIS A 255 -23.50 -4.85 -12.82
CA HIS A 255 -24.46 -4.52 -11.74
C HIS A 255 -25.91 -4.44 -12.25
N LYS A 256 -26.11 -3.99 -13.50
CA LYS A 256 -27.43 -3.95 -14.16
C LYS A 256 -28.11 -5.32 -14.26
N GLN A 257 -27.32 -6.39 -14.21
CA GLN A 257 -27.79 -7.78 -14.25
C GLN A 257 -27.58 -8.51 -12.92
N GLN A 258 -27.13 -7.81 -11.86
CA GLN A 258 -26.75 -8.37 -10.56
C GLN A 258 -25.69 -9.48 -10.63
N LYS A 259 -24.78 -9.41 -11.61
CA LYS A 259 -23.73 -10.41 -11.89
C LYS A 259 -22.33 -9.79 -11.86
N ASP A 260 -22.10 -8.85 -10.95
CA ASP A 260 -20.84 -8.13 -10.74
C ASP A 260 -19.74 -9.00 -10.10
N SER A 261 -19.30 -10.02 -10.83
CA SER A 261 -18.31 -11.00 -10.35
C SER A 261 -16.94 -10.39 -9.99
N CYS A 262 -16.58 -9.26 -10.60
CA CYS A 262 -15.37 -8.52 -10.23
C CYS A 262 -15.41 -7.96 -8.79
N SER A 263 -16.60 -7.78 -8.21
CA SER A 263 -16.79 -7.35 -6.82
C SER A 263 -17.14 -8.51 -5.89
N LYS A 264 -18.15 -9.30 -6.28
CA LYS A 264 -18.73 -10.37 -5.44
C LYS A 264 -18.08 -11.74 -5.61
N GLY A 265 -17.27 -11.92 -6.64
CA GLY A 265 -16.69 -13.20 -7.03
C GLY A 265 -17.54 -13.98 -8.02
N LEU A 266 -16.95 -15.01 -8.59
CA LEU A 266 -17.59 -15.91 -9.54
C LEU A 266 -17.96 -17.20 -8.82
N ILE A 267 -19.25 -17.55 -8.81
CA ILE A 267 -19.82 -18.62 -7.97
C ILE A 267 -20.34 -19.76 -8.87
N ASN A 268 -20.20 -21.00 -8.42
CA ASN A 268 -20.78 -22.22 -8.99
C ASN A 268 -22.24 -22.41 -8.56
N ASP A 269 -22.97 -23.30 -9.22
CA ASP A 269 -24.37 -23.58 -8.86
C ASP A 269 -24.51 -24.13 -7.42
N ASN A 270 -23.48 -24.82 -6.92
CA ASN A 270 -23.38 -25.29 -5.53
C ASN A 270 -22.98 -24.20 -4.51
N LYS A 271 -22.99 -22.92 -4.90
CA LYS A 271 -22.65 -21.75 -4.07
C LYS A 271 -21.18 -21.67 -3.59
N THR A 272 -20.27 -22.44 -4.19
CA THR A 272 -18.82 -22.31 -3.95
C THR A 272 -18.17 -21.37 -4.96
N PHE A 273 -17.02 -20.76 -4.62
CA PHE A 273 -16.27 -19.95 -5.58
C PHE A 273 -15.68 -20.81 -6.70
N LYS A 274 -15.73 -20.31 -7.94
CA LYS A 274 -15.08 -20.95 -9.07
C LYS A 274 -13.56 -20.88 -8.91
N VAL A 275 -12.88 -21.89 -9.44
CA VAL A 275 -11.41 -21.95 -9.51
C VAL A 275 -11.00 -21.71 -10.96
N SER A 276 -10.07 -20.79 -11.18
CA SER A 276 -9.53 -20.48 -12.52
C SER A 276 -8.64 -21.60 -13.06
N PRO A 277 -8.33 -21.62 -14.37
CA PRO A 277 -7.34 -22.54 -14.94
C PRO A 277 -5.96 -22.50 -14.26
N LEU A 278 -5.61 -21.35 -13.64
CA LEU A 278 -4.38 -21.16 -12.86
C LEU A 278 -4.47 -21.65 -11.41
N LYS A 279 -5.54 -22.38 -11.03
CA LYS A 279 -5.80 -22.89 -9.68
C LYS A 279 -5.97 -21.80 -8.63
N VAL A 280 -6.63 -20.70 -8.99
CA VAL A 280 -6.91 -19.56 -8.10
C VAL A 280 -8.42 -19.43 -7.89
N GLU A 281 -8.87 -19.36 -6.63
CA GLU A 281 -10.28 -19.09 -6.30
C GLU A 281 -10.68 -17.66 -6.68
N LEU A 282 -11.84 -17.51 -7.31
CA LEU A 282 -12.32 -16.27 -7.91
C LEU A 282 -13.27 -15.51 -6.97
N HIS A 283 -12.72 -14.86 -5.95
CA HIS A 283 -13.49 -14.17 -4.91
C HIS A 283 -13.99 -12.76 -5.28
N GLY A 284 -13.51 -12.15 -6.36
CA GLY A 284 -13.72 -10.74 -6.65
C GLY A 284 -12.94 -9.83 -5.70
N CYS A 285 -13.21 -8.52 -5.75
CA CYS A 285 -12.58 -7.54 -4.88
C CYS A 285 -12.84 -7.88 -3.40
N PRO A 286 -11.80 -8.08 -2.58
CA PRO A 286 -11.97 -8.35 -1.14
C PRO A 286 -12.72 -7.25 -0.40
N LEU A 287 -12.61 -6.00 -0.87
CA LEU A 287 -13.34 -4.85 -0.33
C LEU A 287 -14.77 -4.73 -0.85
N GLU A 288 -15.23 -5.55 -1.80
CA GLU A 288 -16.59 -5.45 -2.38
C GLU A 288 -16.88 -4.09 -3.02
N GLN A 289 -15.86 -3.46 -3.59
CA GLN A 289 -16.00 -2.18 -4.28
C GLN A 289 -17.09 -2.23 -5.36
N LYS A 290 -17.83 -1.12 -5.50
CA LYS A 290 -18.82 -0.86 -6.56
C LYS A 290 -18.16 -0.57 -7.91
N ILE A 291 -17.40 -1.55 -8.42
CA ILE A 291 -16.58 -1.47 -9.64
C ILE A 291 -17.43 -1.19 -10.88
N SER A 292 -18.61 -1.79 -10.92
CA SER A 292 -19.48 -1.71 -12.09
C SER A 292 -20.11 -0.33 -12.22
N GLU A 293 -20.50 0.23 -11.09
CA GLU A 293 -21.09 1.56 -10.88
C GLU A 293 -20.03 2.63 -11.13
N MET A 294 -18.84 2.52 -10.54
CA MET A 294 -17.76 3.48 -10.77
C MET A 294 -17.35 3.53 -12.25
N ASN A 295 -17.26 2.38 -12.93
CA ASN A 295 -16.91 2.36 -14.36
C ASN A 295 -18.04 2.97 -15.21
N LEU A 296 -19.31 2.73 -14.87
CA LEU A 296 -20.44 3.34 -15.58
C LEU A 296 -20.39 4.86 -15.46
N VAL A 297 -20.17 5.38 -14.26
CA VAL A 297 -20.10 6.82 -14.01
C VAL A 297 -18.87 7.44 -14.68
N LYS A 298 -17.71 6.77 -14.62
CA LYS A 298 -16.49 7.19 -15.31
C LYS A 298 -16.65 7.22 -16.83
N SER A 299 -17.41 6.28 -17.41
CA SER A 299 -17.69 6.23 -18.85
C SER A 299 -18.44 7.46 -19.38
N LYS A 300 -19.03 8.25 -18.47
CA LYS A 300 -19.74 9.49 -18.77
C LYS A 300 -18.93 10.76 -18.40
N GLY A 301 -17.67 10.61 -18.02
CA GLY A 301 -16.74 11.71 -17.73
C GLY A 301 -16.75 12.24 -16.29
N TYR A 302 -17.52 11.66 -15.37
CA TYR A 302 -17.64 12.16 -13.98
C TYR A 302 -16.58 11.55 -13.06
N SER A 303 -15.43 12.21 -12.94
CA SER A 303 -14.28 11.67 -12.19
C SER A 303 -14.43 11.80 -10.67
N ILE A 304 -15.02 12.89 -10.16
CA ILE A 304 -15.23 13.08 -8.72
C ILE A 304 -16.32 12.12 -8.23
N ALA A 305 -17.43 11.99 -8.98
CA ALA A 305 -18.47 11.01 -8.72
C ALA A 305 -17.91 9.58 -8.65
N SER A 306 -17.07 9.21 -9.61
CA SER A 306 -16.45 7.88 -9.66
C SER A 306 -15.55 7.63 -8.44
N LEU A 307 -14.76 8.63 -8.03
CA LEU A 307 -13.97 8.55 -6.80
C LEU A 307 -14.85 8.41 -5.57
N ALA A 308 -15.93 9.20 -5.46
CA ALA A 308 -16.87 9.11 -4.34
C ALA A 308 -17.50 7.71 -4.23
N ILE A 309 -17.79 7.05 -5.36
CA ILE A 309 -18.29 5.67 -5.40
C ILE A 309 -17.21 4.67 -4.93
N ILE A 310 -15.96 4.80 -5.39
CA ILE A 310 -14.83 3.98 -4.92
C ILE A 310 -14.71 4.07 -3.39
N MET A 311 -14.82 5.27 -2.85
CA MET A 311 -14.61 5.58 -1.44
C MET A 311 -15.71 5.09 -0.50
N ILE A 312 -16.84 4.61 -1.02
CA ILE A 312 -17.87 3.92 -0.19
C ILE A 312 -17.25 2.70 0.47
N ASP A 313 -16.49 1.92 -0.29
CA ASP A 313 -15.90 0.65 0.14
C ASP A 313 -14.40 0.73 0.38
N ASN A 314 -13.71 1.68 -0.28
CA ASN A 314 -12.27 1.87 -0.21
C ASN A 314 -11.88 3.36 -0.09
N PRO A 315 -12.11 3.98 1.09
CA PRO A 315 -11.80 5.39 1.30
C PRO A 315 -10.31 5.69 1.18
N LEU A 316 -9.44 4.71 1.43
CA LEU A 316 -7.99 4.82 1.25
C LEU A 316 -7.52 4.18 -0.07
N CYS A 317 -8.26 4.38 -1.16
CA CYS A 317 -7.91 3.84 -2.49
C CYS A 317 -6.54 4.26 -3.02
N ALA A 318 -5.93 5.29 -2.44
CA ALA A 318 -4.52 5.60 -2.63
C ALA A 318 -3.58 4.41 -2.31
N ALA A 319 -3.97 3.46 -1.45
CA ALA A 319 -3.21 2.26 -1.12
C ALA A 319 -3.37 1.10 -2.13
N THR A 320 -4.37 1.15 -3.02
CA THR A 320 -4.73 0.06 -3.92
C THR A 320 -4.50 0.47 -5.38
N GLY A 321 -5.07 -0.31 -6.32
CA GLY A 321 -5.04 0.03 -7.73
C GLY A 321 -3.86 -0.58 -8.50
N TYR A 322 -3.44 0.13 -9.54
CA TYR A 322 -2.59 -0.37 -10.61
C TYR A 322 -1.26 -0.89 -10.09
N ARG A 323 -0.87 -2.07 -10.60
CA ARG A 323 0.35 -2.79 -10.19
C ARG A 323 0.35 -3.24 -8.73
N ILE A 324 -0.75 -3.17 -7.97
CA ILE A 324 -0.84 -3.74 -6.60
C ILE A 324 -1.93 -4.80 -6.49
N CYS A 325 -3.14 -4.50 -6.97
CA CYS A 325 -4.31 -5.37 -6.81
C CYS A 325 -4.57 -6.22 -8.05
N ASN A 326 -5.01 -7.48 -7.90
CA ASN A 326 -5.38 -8.36 -9.02
C ASN A 326 -6.68 -9.17 -8.82
N ASP A 327 -7.23 -9.26 -7.60
CA ASP A 327 -8.37 -10.15 -7.31
C ASP A 327 -9.63 -9.84 -8.15
N CYS A 328 -9.91 -8.56 -8.40
CA CYS A 328 -11.04 -8.11 -9.23
C CYS A 328 -10.85 -8.44 -10.72
N ILE A 329 -9.60 -8.36 -11.22
CA ILE A 329 -9.23 -8.71 -12.60
C ILE A 329 -9.47 -10.21 -12.82
N ASN A 330 -8.94 -11.04 -11.91
CA ASN A 330 -9.04 -12.50 -12.00
C ASN A 330 -10.50 -12.99 -12.01
N SER A 331 -11.39 -12.26 -11.33
CA SER A 331 -12.80 -12.65 -11.18
C SER A 331 -13.73 -11.99 -12.19
N CYS A 332 -13.21 -11.18 -13.12
CA CYS A 332 -13.99 -10.58 -14.20
C CYS A 332 -14.72 -11.66 -15.01
N ILE A 333 -15.90 -11.38 -15.56
CA ILE A 333 -16.63 -12.37 -16.38
C ILE A 333 -15.84 -12.82 -17.63
N TYR A 334 -14.87 -12.03 -18.07
CA TYR A 334 -13.95 -12.36 -19.16
C TYR A 334 -12.87 -13.33 -18.69
N GLN A 335 -13.18 -14.63 -18.75
CA GLN A 335 -12.29 -15.71 -18.31
C GLN A 335 -11.47 -16.35 -19.45
N LYS A 336 -11.83 -16.09 -20.71
CA LYS A 336 -11.16 -16.65 -21.91
C LYS A 336 -10.41 -15.62 -22.74
N GLN A 337 -10.46 -14.35 -22.33
CA GLN A 337 -9.87 -13.20 -22.99
C GLN A 337 -9.43 -12.20 -21.94
N GLU A 338 -8.64 -11.21 -22.33
CA GLU A 338 -8.11 -10.21 -21.40
C GLU A 338 -9.26 -9.58 -20.60
N PRO A 339 -9.19 -9.64 -19.25
CA PRO A 339 -10.20 -9.05 -18.38
C PRO A 339 -10.08 -7.52 -18.32
N VAL A 340 -11.14 -6.87 -17.86
CA VAL A 340 -11.11 -5.43 -17.57
C VAL A 340 -10.06 -5.16 -16.49
N ASN A 341 -9.12 -4.26 -16.77
CA ASN A 341 -8.09 -3.85 -15.84
C ASN A 341 -8.63 -2.81 -14.83
N VAL A 342 -9.47 -3.28 -13.92
CA VAL A 342 -10.12 -2.46 -12.88
C VAL A 342 -9.13 -1.64 -12.02
N PRO A 343 -8.00 -2.19 -11.54
CA PRO A 343 -7.03 -1.43 -10.75
C PRO A 343 -6.38 -0.26 -11.51
N MET A 344 -6.21 -0.40 -12.84
CA MET A 344 -5.77 0.71 -13.70
C MET A 344 -6.78 1.85 -13.74
N VAL A 345 -8.07 1.50 -13.87
CA VAL A 345 -9.17 2.47 -13.86
C VAL A 345 -9.26 3.16 -12.50
N GLU A 346 -9.21 2.41 -11.39
CA GLU A 346 -9.22 2.95 -10.02
C GLU A 346 -8.09 3.99 -9.81
N THR A 347 -6.85 3.65 -10.16
CA THR A 347 -5.72 4.58 -10.02
C THR A 347 -5.87 5.81 -10.91
N ARG A 348 -6.37 5.66 -12.14
CA ARG A 348 -6.51 6.79 -13.05
C ARG A 348 -7.60 7.76 -12.61
N ILE A 349 -8.73 7.26 -12.06
CA ILE A 349 -9.77 8.09 -11.43
C ILE A 349 -9.18 8.91 -10.28
N LEU A 350 -8.41 8.28 -9.39
CA LEU A 350 -7.73 8.99 -8.30
C LEU A 350 -6.78 10.07 -8.83
N ASP A 351 -5.95 9.73 -9.82
CA ASP A 351 -5.00 10.67 -10.43
C ASP A 351 -5.68 11.84 -11.15
N ASP A 352 -6.87 11.63 -11.74
CA ASP A 352 -7.66 12.71 -12.33
C ASP A 352 -8.12 13.71 -11.28
N VAL A 353 -8.67 13.22 -10.15
CA VAL A 353 -9.10 14.11 -9.06
C VAL A 353 -7.90 14.79 -8.40
N LEU A 354 -6.81 14.08 -8.13
CA LEU A 354 -5.58 14.68 -7.58
C LEU A 354 -4.94 15.70 -8.53
N GLY A 355 -5.22 15.60 -9.83
CA GLY A 355 -4.77 16.53 -10.85
C GLY A 355 -5.53 17.86 -10.89
N LEU A 356 -6.73 17.93 -10.29
CA LEU A 356 -7.51 19.17 -10.18
C LEU A 356 -6.86 20.15 -9.20
N THR A 357 -7.18 21.43 -9.35
CA THR A 357 -6.92 22.42 -8.29
C THR A 357 -7.64 21.99 -7.01
N TYR A 358 -6.90 21.94 -5.89
CA TYR A 358 -7.38 21.39 -4.60
C TYR A 358 -7.77 19.90 -4.65
N GLY A 359 -7.28 19.12 -5.61
CA GLY A 359 -7.58 17.69 -5.74
C GLY A 359 -7.36 16.85 -4.49
N PHE A 360 -6.28 17.14 -3.74
CA PHE A 360 -6.06 16.51 -2.42
C PHE A 360 -7.15 16.89 -1.41
N GLU A 361 -7.58 18.15 -1.37
CA GLU A 361 -8.61 18.61 -0.43
C GLU A 361 -9.98 18.00 -0.77
N ILE A 362 -10.29 17.76 -2.04
CA ILE A 362 -11.49 17.01 -2.47
C ILE A 362 -11.43 15.57 -1.97
N TYR A 363 -10.30 14.89 -2.19
CA TYR A 363 -10.12 13.51 -1.69
C TYR A 363 -10.18 13.45 -0.16
N SER A 364 -9.53 14.40 0.50
CA SER A 364 -9.54 14.59 1.96
C SER A 364 -10.94 14.83 2.49
N LEU A 365 -11.75 15.67 1.82
CA LEU A 365 -13.15 15.90 2.15
C LEU A 365 -13.95 14.61 2.03
N LEU A 366 -13.89 13.92 0.89
CA LEU A 366 -14.63 12.67 0.66
C LEU A 366 -14.27 11.56 1.65
N SER A 367 -13.08 11.62 2.25
CA SER A 367 -12.64 10.68 3.29
C SER A 367 -13.31 10.93 4.66
N ARG A 368 -13.92 12.09 4.86
CA ARG A 368 -14.64 12.43 6.11
C ARG A 368 -16.13 12.58 5.86
N TRP A 369 -16.50 13.15 4.72
CA TRP A 369 -17.86 13.39 4.28
C TRP A 369 -18.10 12.83 2.88
N ASN A 370 -18.86 11.75 2.80
CA ASN A 370 -19.29 11.15 1.54
C ASN A 370 -20.78 10.82 1.61
N PRO A 371 -21.66 11.62 0.99
CA PRO A 371 -23.10 11.43 1.10
C PRO A 371 -23.59 10.15 0.40
N LEU A 372 -22.76 9.51 -0.44
CA LEU A 372 -23.05 8.21 -1.05
C LEU A 372 -22.82 7.02 -0.09
N ASN A 373 -22.11 7.23 1.02
CA ASN A 373 -21.99 6.24 2.09
C ASN A 373 -23.13 6.41 3.08
N PHE A 374 -24.26 5.74 2.84
CA PHE A 374 -25.47 5.88 3.66
C PHE A 374 -25.29 5.38 5.10
N GLN A 375 -24.34 4.49 5.37
CA GLN A 375 -24.07 3.97 6.72
C GLN A 375 -23.30 4.97 7.58
N ARG A 376 -22.38 5.73 6.95
CA ARG A 376 -21.53 6.71 7.63
C ARG A 376 -21.20 7.86 6.69
N PRO A 377 -22.17 8.77 6.42
CA PRO A 377 -21.95 9.91 5.53
C PRO A 377 -21.07 10.99 6.18
N LEU A 378 -21.01 11.00 7.51
CA LEU A 378 -20.28 11.94 8.35
C LEU A 378 -19.50 11.19 9.43
N PRO A 379 -18.44 11.78 10.00
CA PRO A 379 -17.79 11.23 11.19
C PRO A 379 -18.76 11.23 12.37
N LYS A 380 -18.65 10.22 13.25
CA LYS A 380 -19.42 10.15 14.50
C LYS A 380 -18.88 11.14 15.54
N GLU A 381 -19.68 11.40 16.56
CA GLU A 381 -19.29 12.22 17.71
C GLU A 381 -18.15 11.58 18.50
N ASN A 382 -17.37 12.41 19.20
CA ASN A 382 -16.25 11.92 19.99
C ASN A 382 -16.74 11.01 21.14
N THR A 383 -16.23 9.78 21.15
CA THR A 383 -16.56 8.72 22.11
C THR A 383 -15.74 8.80 23.40
N GLY A 384 -14.61 9.51 23.39
CA GLY A 384 -13.63 9.53 24.48
C GLY A 384 -12.83 8.22 24.67
N LYS A 385 -13.00 7.25 23.77
CA LYS A 385 -12.30 5.95 23.81
C LYS A 385 -10.94 6.03 23.14
N ASN A 386 -9.92 5.44 23.77
CA ASN A 386 -8.54 5.47 23.33
C ASN A 386 -8.11 4.10 22.78
N ILE A 387 -7.66 4.06 21.53
CA ILE A 387 -7.20 2.83 20.88
C ILE A 387 -5.71 2.94 20.55
N LEU A 388 -4.98 1.86 20.87
CA LEU A 388 -3.61 1.64 20.42
C LEU A 388 -3.62 0.75 19.17
N ILE A 389 -3.12 1.25 18.05
CA ILE A 389 -2.89 0.46 16.84
C ILE A 389 -1.41 0.12 16.72
N VAL A 390 -1.08 -1.16 16.55
CA VAL A 390 0.29 -1.66 16.49
C VAL A 390 0.64 -2.11 15.09
N GLY A 391 1.50 -1.36 14.41
CA GLY A 391 1.92 -1.57 13.02
C GLY A 391 1.12 -0.71 12.05
N LEU A 392 1.81 -0.05 11.12
CA LEU A 392 1.24 0.91 10.18
C LEU A 392 1.40 0.50 8.72
N GLY A 393 1.26 -0.79 8.50
CA GLY A 393 0.93 -1.33 7.19
C GLY A 393 -0.53 -1.06 6.79
N PRO A 394 -0.98 -1.64 5.66
CA PRO A 394 -2.33 -1.43 5.13
C PRO A 394 -3.48 -1.70 6.08
N ALA A 395 -3.37 -2.71 6.94
CA ALA A 395 -4.37 -2.94 7.98
C ALA A 395 -4.37 -1.82 9.03
N GLY A 396 -3.20 -1.43 9.54
CA GLY A 396 -3.09 -0.43 10.61
C GLY A 396 -3.61 0.96 10.20
N PHE A 397 -3.14 1.49 9.07
CA PHE A 397 -3.57 2.82 8.63
C PHE A 397 -5.05 2.84 8.20
N ASN A 398 -5.58 1.72 7.67
CA ASN A 398 -7.00 1.64 7.32
C ASN A 398 -7.87 1.56 8.58
N LEU A 399 -7.42 0.83 9.59
CA LEU A 399 -8.12 0.76 10.88
C LEU A 399 -8.13 2.12 11.57
N ALA A 400 -7.01 2.84 11.56
CA ALA A 400 -6.92 4.20 12.08
C ALA A 400 -7.99 5.10 11.43
N TYR A 401 -8.07 5.10 10.10
CA TYR A 401 -9.08 5.84 9.36
C TYR A 401 -10.52 5.51 9.81
N HIS A 402 -10.84 4.22 9.94
CA HIS A 402 -12.19 3.81 10.30
C HIS A 402 -12.56 4.19 11.74
N LEU A 403 -11.64 4.02 12.70
CA LEU A 403 -11.87 4.34 14.12
C LEU A 403 -11.90 5.85 14.38
N LEU A 404 -11.10 6.64 13.66
CA LEU A 404 -11.17 8.11 13.71
C LEU A 404 -12.54 8.62 13.25
N ASN A 405 -13.06 8.06 12.16
CA ASN A 405 -14.41 8.39 11.67
C ASN A 405 -15.54 7.85 12.56
N ASP A 406 -15.26 6.87 13.42
CA ASP A 406 -16.19 6.43 14.48
C ASP A 406 -16.07 7.26 15.76
N GLY A 407 -15.23 8.30 15.76
CA GLY A 407 -15.14 9.28 16.86
C GLY A 407 -14.20 8.85 17.98
N HIS A 408 -13.29 7.91 17.73
CA HIS A 408 -12.33 7.47 18.74
C HIS A 408 -11.01 8.25 18.68
N ASN A 409 -10.26 8.22 19.79
CA ASN A 409 -8.86 8.65 19.82
C ASN A 409 -7.98 7.49 19.41
N VAL A 410 -7.06 7.74 18.47
CA VAL A 410 -6.18 6.69 17.94
C VAL A 410 -4.72 7.11 18.13
N VAL A 411 -3.97 6.27 18.83
CA VAL A 411 -2.51 6.33 18.84
C VAL A 411 -2.00 5.12 18.06
N ALA A 412 -1.17 5.36 17.07
CA ALA A 412 -0.53 4.30 16.31
C ALA A 412 0.97 4.25 16.59
N ILE A 413 1.48 3.03 16.72
CA ILE A 413 2.91 2.75 16.89
C ILE A 413 3.44 1.85 15.78
N ASP A 414 4.71 2.01 15.42
CA ASP A 414 5.44 1.05 14.59
C ASP A 414 6.82 0.78 15.18
N GLY A 415 7.29 -0.46 15.06
CA GLY A 415 8.65 -0.81 15.50
C GLY A 415 9.73 -0.20 14.61
N LEU A 416 9.41 0.16 13.37
CA LEU A 416 10.34 0.84 12.48
C LEU A 416 10.33 2.35 12.71
N LYS A 417 11.43 3.01 12.35
CA LYS A 417 11.49 4.47 12.32
C LYS A 417 10.42 5.02 11.38
N ILE A 418 9.65 5.99 11.85
CA ILE A 418 8.73 6.78 11.03
C ILE A 418 9.21 8.22 11.09
N GLU A 419 9.52 8.79 9.93
CA GLU A 419 9.96 10.19 9.82
C GLU A 419 8.79 11.13 10.14
N PRO A 420 9.01 12.23 10.89
CA PRO A 420 8.01 13.28 11.08
C PRO A 420 7.44 13.78 9.75
N LEU A 421 6.13 13.97 9.68
CA LEU A 421 5.49 14.54 8.49
C LEU A 421 5.73 16.06 8.47
N VAL A 422 6.26 16.57 7.36
CA VAL A 422 6.38 18.02 7.14
C VAL A 422 5.07 18.52 6.51
N ASP A 423 4.17 19.06 7.34
CA ASP A 423 2.91 19.68 6.93
C ASP A 423 2.65 20.95 7.76
N ASN A 424 2.27 22.04 7.10
CA ASN A 424 1.95 23.32 7.73
C ASN A 424 0.43 23.52 7.91
N PHE A 425 -0.36 22.48 7.66
CA PHE A 425 -1.84 22.49 7.74
C PHE A 425 -2.50 23.52 6.82
N GLN A 426 -1.79 24.01 5.80
CA GLN A 426 -2.40 24.85 4.78
C GLN A 426 -3.09 23.99 3.70
N PRO A 427 -4.15 24.52 3.05
CA PRO A 427 -4.79 23.83 1.93
C PRO A 427 -3.79 23.52 0.81
N ILE A 428 -3.80 22.28 0.33
CA ILE A 428 -2.92 21.83 -0.74
C ILE A 428 -3.58 22.13 -2.09
N LYS A 429 -3.17 23.25 -2.70
CA LYS A 429 -3.68 23.66 -4.02
C LYS A 429 -3.32 22.69 -5.15
N SER A 430 -2.12 22.12 -5.11
CA SER A 430 -1.67 21.12 -6.08
C SER A 430 -0.76 20.11 -5.40
N PHE A 431 -1.12 18.82 -5.49
CA PHE A 431 -0.32 17.75 -4.91
C PHE A 431 0.84 17.40 -5.85
N LYS A 432 2.07 17.65 -5.39
CA LYS A 432 3.29 17.38 -6.16
C LYS A 432 3.80 15.98 -5.88
N HIS A 433 3.94 15.20 -6.93
CA HIS A 433 4.60 13.90 -6.90
C HIS A 433 6.12 14.07 -6.88
N GLU A 434 6.77 13.46 -5.89
CA GLU A 434 8.22 13.43 -5.76
C GLU A 434 8.79 12.23 -6.53
N ARG A 435 9.99 12.40 -7.09
CA ARG A 435 10.75 11.28 -7.67
C ARG A 435 11.09 10.27 -6.58
N LEU A 436 10.79 8.99 -6.79
CA LEU A 436 10.99 7.95 -5.78
C LEU A 436 12.46 7.81 -5.35
N SER A 437 13.40 8.06 -6.27
CA SER A 437 14.84 8.06 -5.98
C SER A 437 15.31 9.22 -5.09
N ARG A 438 14.50 10.28 -4.94
CA ARG A 438 14.85 11.51 -4.21
C ARG A 438 13.96 11.81 -3.01
N ARG A 439 12.79 11.17 -2.93
CA ARG A 439 11.85 11.42 -1.82
C ARG A 439 12.48 11.03 -0.49
N LEU A 440 12.03 11.68 0.57
CA LEU A 440 12.26 11.22 1.94
C LEU A 440 11.57 9.87 2.12
N VAL A 441 12.27 8.88 2.69
CA VAL A 441 11.69 7.57 3.01
C VAL A 441 10.99 7.71 4.34
N GLY A 442 9.66 7.64 4.34
CA GLY A 442 8.85 8.03 5.48
C GLY A 442 8.74 6.96 6.57
N GLY A 443 9.01 5.69 6.24
CA GLY A 443 8.85 4.54 7.14
C GLY A 443 7.40 4.10 7.39
N PHE A 444 6.43 4.95 7.06
CA PHE A 444 4.99 4.66 7.12
C PHE A 444 4.51 3.84 5.93
N GLY A 445 3.66 2.83 6.15
CA GLY A 445 3.04 2.01 5.10
C GLY A 445 3.41 0.52 5.15
N GLY A 446 4.30 0.12 6.06
CA GLY A 446 4.75 -1.26 6.18
C GLY A 446 5.35 -1.79 4.87
N VAL A 447 4.94 -2.99 4.45
CA VAL A 447 5.37 -3.61 3.18
C VAL A 447 5.13 -2.70 1.97
N ALA A 448 4.14 -1.79 1.98
CA ALA A 448 3.94 -0.84 0.87
C ALA A 448 5.08 0.19 0.74
N GLU A 449 5.77 0.51 1.84
CA GLU A 449 6.90 1.44 1.87
C GLU A 449 8.22 0.73 1.57
N TYR A 450 8.46 -0.42 2.23
CA TYR A 450 9.78 -1.07 2.23
C TYR A 450 9.85 -2.39 1.43
N GLY A 451 8.72 -2.97 1.05
CA GLY A 451 8.66 -4.24 0.32
C GLY A 451 8.28 -4.06 -1.15
N ILE A 452 7.17 -3.34 -1.42
CA ILE A 452 6.74 -3.01 -2.78
C ILE A 452 7.75 -2.01 -3.38
N THR A 453 8.22 -2.33 -4.58
CA THR A 453 9.34 -1.66 -5.25
C THR A 453 8.88 -0.46 -6.09
N SER A 454 9.76 0.07 -6.93
CA SER A 454 9.48 1.18 -7.85
C SER A 454 8.41 0.91 -8.90
N ARG A 455 7.76 -0.27 -8.91
CA ARG A 455 6.58 -0.53 -9.76
C ARG A 455 5.31 0.20 -9.31
N TRP A 456 5.27 0.66 -8.06
CA TRP A 456 4.14 1.41 -7.50
C TRP A 456 4.57 2.77 -6.94
N ASN A 457 3.68 3.76 -7.07
CA ASN A 457 3.95 5.14 -6.71
C ASN A 457 3.80 5.39 -5.21
N LYS A 458 4.92 5.36 -4.49
CA LYS A 458 4.95 5.53 -3.02
C LYS A 458 4.55 6.93 -2.54
N ASN A 459 4.36 7.91 -3.42
CA ASN A 459 3.80 9.20 -3.03
C ASN A 459 2.38 9.08 -2.46
N TYR A 460 1.64 8.04 -2.82
CA TYR A 460 0.31 7.78 -2.26
C TYR A 460 0.33 7.52 -0.74
N LEU A 461 1.44 7.02 -0.19
CA LEU A 461 1.59 6.87 1.26
C LEU A 461 1.60 8.24 1.97
N LYS A 462 2.18 9.27 1.35
CA LYS A 462 2.15 10.64 1.87
C LYS A 462 0.72 11.19 1.92
N ILE A 463 -0.09 10.87 0.91
CA ILE A 463 -1.53 11.24 0.90
C ILE A 463 -2.22 10.62 2.11
N ILE A 464 -2.06 9.31 2.33
CA ILE A 464 -2.69 8.61 3.45
C ILE A 464 -2.22 9.19 4.79
N ARG A 465 -0.93 9.51 4.94
CA ARG A 465 -0.43 10.20 6.14
C ARG A 465 -1.14 11.54 6.37
N LEU A 466 -1.26 12.37 5.34
CA LEU A 466 -1.98 13.65 5.45
C LEU A 466 -3.45 13.45 5.79
N LEU A 467 -4.11 12.40 5.26
CA LEU A 467 -5.50 12.08 5.61
C LEU A 467 -5.66 11.75 7.09
N LEU A 468 -4.69 11.05 7.70
CA LEU A 468 -4.73 10.64 9.10
C LEU A 468 -4.21 11.72 10.06
N GLU A 469 -3.01 12.25 9.81
CA GLU A 469 -2.30 13.18 10.71
C GLU A 469 -2.94 14.58 10.75
N ARG A 470 -3.83 14.92 9.81
CA ARG A 470 -4.67 16.12 9.92
C ARG A 470 -5.88 15.96 10.86
N HIS A 471 -6.02 14.83 11.54
CA HIS A 471 -6.99 14.67 12.64
C HIS A 471 -6.38 15.03 13.99
N LYS A 472 -7.07 15.87 14.77
CA LYS A 472 -6.66 16.21 16.15
C LYS A 472 -6.64 15.01 17.11
N ASN A 473 -7.42 13.97 16.80
CA ASN A 473 -7.55 12.76 17.62
C ASN A 473 -6.63 11.61 17.14
N PHE A 474 -5.59 11.90 16.35
CA PHE A 474 -4.62 10.93 15.87
C PHE A 474 -3.21 11.31 16.29
N ALA A 475 -2.43 10.33 16.75
CA ALA A 475 -0.98 10.50 16.94
C ALA A 475 -0.24 9.26 16.47
N LEU A 476 0.98 9.48 15.97
CA LEU A 476 1.78 8.49 15.29
C LEU A 476 3.22 8.49 15.83
N TYR A 477 3.72 7.33 16.24
CA TYR A 477 5.08 7.17 16.75
C TYR A 477 5.79 5.97 16.12
N GLY A 478 6.96 6.20 15.54
CA GLY A 478 7.85 5.13 15.07
C GLY A 478 8.90 4.75 16.11
N GLY A 479 9.55 3.61 15.92
CA GLY A 479 10.59 3.09 16.81
C GLY A 479 10.07 2.55 18.14
N ILE A 480 8.80 2.19 18.23
CA ILE A 480 8.18 1.67 19.45
C ILE A 480 7.75 0.23 19.20
N ARG A 481 8.43 -0.69 19.88
CA ARG A 481 8.18 -2.13 19.74
C ARG A 481 7.15 -2.59 20.77
N PHE A 482 6.01 -3.08 20.30
CA PHE A 482 5.04 -3.78 21.15
C PHE A 482 5.60 -5.15 21.58
N GLY A 483 5.43 -5.50 22.86
CA GLY A 483 6.07 -6.65 23.51
C GLY A 483 7.47 -6.36 24.09
N GLY A 484 8.08 -5.22 23.74
CA GLY A 484 9.40 -4.80 24.24
C GLY A 484 9.37 -3.42 24.88
N THR A 485 9.27 -2.37 24.06
CA THR A 485 9.15 -0.98 24.53
C THR A 485 7.89 -0.77 25.36
N ILE A 486 6.77 -1.34 24.92
CA ILE A 486 5.47 -1.26 25.57
C ILE A 486 4.85 -2.66 25.64
N THR A 487 4.36 -3.05 26.82
CA THR A 487 3.64 -4.31 27.05
C THR A 487 2.11 -4.12 26.98
N VAL A 488 1.36 -5.23 27.03
CA VAL A 488 -0.11 -5.22 27.13
C VAL A 488 -0.56 -4.42 28.37
N ASP A 489 0.04 -4.71 29.53
CA ASP A 489 -0.29 -4.02 30.78
C ASP A 489 0.05 -2.54 30.75
N ASP A 490 1.22 -2.18 30.19
CA ASP A 490 1.60 -0.78 30.03
C ASP A 490 0.56 -0.01 29.22
N ALA A 491 0.13 -0.57 28.07
CA ALA A 491 -0.86 0.06 27.23
C ALA A 491 -2.17 0.30 28.00
N PHE A 492 -2.70 -0.72 28.66
CA PHE A 492 -3.94 -0.55 29.42
C PHE A 492 -3.78 0.41 30.61
N ASN A 493 -2.63 0.41 31.29
CA ASN A 493 -2.33 1.35 32.38
C ASN A 493 -2.12 2.79 31.90
N LEU A 494 -1.71 2.99 30.64
CA LEU A 494 -1.63 4.31 30.03
C LEU A 494 -3.00 4.91 29.72
N GLY A 495 -4.05 4.09 29.69
CA GLY A 495 -5.44 4.51 29.49
C GLY A 495 -6.01 4.13 28.12
N PHE A 496 -5.43 3.15 27.44
CA PHE A 496 -6.02 2.55 26.24
C PHE A 496 -7.20 1.63 26.62
N ASP A 497 -8.32 1.74 25.91
CA ASP A 497 -9.48 0.85 26.05
C ASP A 497 -9.35 -0.41 25.18
N HIS A 498 -8.60 -0.31 24.07
CA HIS A 498 -8.43 -1.39 23.10
C HIS A 498 -7.04 -1.37 22.45
N ILE A 499 -6.51 -2.55 22.12
CA ILE A 499 -5.27 -2.72 21.35
C ILE A 499 -5.59 -3.48 20.05
N ALA A 500 -5.13 -2.98 18.91
CA ALA A 500 -5.30 -3.63 17.62
C ALA A 500 -3.94 -3.97 17.00
N LEU A 501 -3.70 -5.27 16.77
CA LEU A 501 -2.47 -5.79 16.21
C LEU A 501 -2.54 -5.84 14.68
N ALA A 502 -1.65 -5.12 14.01
CA ALA A 502 -1.49 -5.06 12.56
C ALA A 502 -0.01 -5.27 12.16
N LEU A 503 0.63 -6.26 12.79
CA LEU A 503 2.08 -6.52 12.74
C LEU A 503 2.59 -7.13 11.42
N GLY A 504 1.68 -7.52 10.51
CA GLY A 504 2.03 -8.06 9.19
C GLY A 504 2.69 -9.45 9.23
N SER A 505 3.37 -9.81 8.13
CA SER A 505 4.10 -11.08 7.95
C SER A 505 5.62 -10.87 7.90
N GLY A 506 6.19 -10.33 8.97
CA GLY A 506 7.59 -9.94 9.04
C GLY A 506 8.61 -11.07 9.28
N LYS A 507 8.17 -12.29 9.61
CA LYS A 507 9.07 -13.40 9.95
C LYS A 507 9.49 -14.16 8.68
N PRO A 508 10.77 -14.09 8.25
CA PRO A 508 11.20 -14.75 7.03
C PRO A 508 11.34 -16.27 7.21
N ARG A 509 11.01 -17.06 6.19
CA ARG A 509 11.25 -18.51 6.20
C ARG A 509 12.70 -18.82 5.85
N MET A 510 13.36 -19.56 6.73
CA MET A 510 14.74 -20.02 6.52
C MET A 510 14.77 -21.35 5.78
N ILE A 511 15.72 -21.50 4.86
CA ILE A 511 16.03 -22.79 4.22
C ILE A 511 17.12 -23.52 5.01
N LYS A 512 17.04 -24.84 5.08
CA LYS A 512 18.03 -25.70 5.75
C LYS A 512 19.13 -26.06 4.76
N VAL A 513 20.08 -25.15 4.55
CA VAL A 513 21.21 -25.30 3.61
C VAL A 513 22.51 -25.03 4.37
N LYS A 514 23.56 -25.81 4.07
CA LYS A 514 24.87 -25.59 4.69
C LYS A 514 25.42 -24.22 4.30
N ASN A 515 26.00 -23.51 5.28
CA ASN A 515 26.53 -22.14 5.13
C ASN A 515 25.48 -21.07 4.79
N VAL A 516 24.22 -21.24 5.19
CA VAL A 516 23.14 -20.24 4.97
C VAL A 516 23.41 -18.87 5.62
N LEU A 517 24.29 -18.81 6.62
CA LEU A 517 24.72 -17.56 7.29
C LEU A 517 26.07 -17.04 6.78
N ALA A 518 26.60 -17.59 5.68
CA ALA A 518 27.84 -17.12 5.08
C ALA A 518 27.73 -15.67 4.58
N ARG A 519 28.87 -14.99 4.50
CA ARG A 519 28.91 -13.61 3.99
C ARG A 519 28.48 -13.59 2.53
N GLY A 520 27.73 -12.57 2.14
CA GLY A 520 27.07 -12.50 0.83
C GLY A 520 25.69 -13.16 0.78
N VAL A 521 25.27 -13.90 1.81
CA VAL A 521 23.92 -14.48 1.91
C VAL A 521 23.03 -13.57 2.77
N ARG A 522 21.82 -13.24 2.29
CA ARG A 522 20.83 -12.46 3.04
C ARG A 522 19.41 -12.94 2.79
N MET A 523 18.50 -12.65 3.72
CA MET A 523 17.08 -12.76 3.46
C MET A 523 16.64 -11.64 2.51
N ALA A 524 15.78 -11.97 1.55
CA ALA A 524 15.27 -11.01 0.58
C ALA A 524 14.47 -9.87 1.24
N SER A 525 13.69 -10.20 2.27
CA SER A 525 12.96 -9.19 3.05
C SER A 525 13.89 -8.19 3.74
N ASP A 526 14.99 -8.67 4.33
CA ASP A 526 16.00 -7.81 4.95
C ASP A 526 16.70 -6.93 3.91
N PHE A 527 17.08 -7.48 2.75
CA PHE A 527 17.66 -6.69 1.67
C PHE A 527 16.73 -5.55 1.22
N LEU A 528 15.46 -5.85 0.90
CA LEU A 528 14.49 -4.85 0.46
C LEU A 528 14.24 -3.79 1.55
N MET A 529 14.04 -4.23 2.79
CA MET A 529 13.83 -3.33 3.92
C MET A 529 15.00 -2.39 4.13
N SER A 530 16.20 -2.94 4.19
CA SER A 530 17.42 -2.18 4.39
C SER A 530 17.67 -1.23 3.22
N LEU A 531 17.45 -1.67 1.97
CA LEU A 531 17.69 -0.85 0.77
C LEU A 531 16.83 0.41 0.77
N GLN A 532 15.57 0.25 1.16
CA GLN A 532 14.58 1.32 1.19
C GLN A 532 14.75 2.19 2.45
N LEU A 533 14.70 1.61 3.65
CA LEU A 533 14.60 2.36 4.91
C LEU A 533 15.90 3.05 5.35
N THR A 534 17.06 2.56 4.92
CA THR A 534 18.34 3.27 5.17
C THR A 534 18.62 4.35 4.13
N GLY A 535 17.87 4.37 3.03
CA GLY A 535 18.16 5.22 1.89
C GLY A 535 19.43 4.81 1.13
N ALA A 536 19.94 3.59 1.28
CA ALA A 536 21.12 3.10 0.56
C ALA A 536 20.99 3.24 -0.97
N LEU A 537 19.77 3.16 -1.49
CA LEU A 537 19.44 3.40 -2.89
C LEU A 537 19.74 4.84 -3.38
N LYS A 538 19.84 5.81 -2.47
CA LYS A 538 20.11 7.22 -2.79
C LYS A 538 21.60 7.42 -3.01
N PHE A 539 21.95 8.15 -4.07
CA PHE A 539 23.35 8.42 -4.42
C PHE A 539 24.06 9.28 -3.36
N ASP A 540 23.34 10.22 -2.77
CA ASP A 540 23.82 11.18 -1.76
C ASP A 540 23.77 10.66 -0.31
N SER A 541 23.05 9.56 -0.03
CA SER A 541 23.01 8.93 1.31
C SER A 541 24.37 8.35 1.70
N ILE A 542 24.80 8.43 2.95
CA ILE A 542 26.03 7.75 3.39
C ILE A 542 25.90 6.22 3.42
N ALA A 543 24.68 5.70 3.66
CA ALA A 543 24.38 4.28 3.83
C ALA A 543 24.72 3.47 2.59
N ASN A 544 25.17 2.22 2.79
CA ASN A 544 25.52 1.33 1.70
C ASN A 544 25.27 -0.13 2.05
N LEU A 545 24.61 -0.86 1.17
CA LEU A 545 24.46 -2.30 1.27
C LEU A 545 25.46 -2.97 0.36
N GLN A 546 26.40 -3.71 0.91
CA GLN A 546 27.37 -4.42 0.07
C GLN A 546 26.66 -5.53 -0.74
N VAL A 547 26.49 -5.30 -2.04
CA VAL A 547 26.12 -6.31 -3.04
C VAL A 547 27.28 -6.50 -4.01
N ARG A 548 27.55 -7.75 -4.36
CA ARG A 548 28.55 -8.20 -5.34
C ARG A 548 27.91 -9.08 -6.40
N VAL A 549 28.44 -9.05 -7.61
CA VAL A 549 27.98 -9.88 -8.76
C VAL A 549 28.90 -11.09 -8.94
N PRO A 550 28.40 -12.26 -9.43
CA PRO A 550 27.03 -12.55 -9.84
C PRO A 550 26.05 -12.65 -8.66
N ILE A 551 24.76 -12.37 -8.92
CA ILE A 551 23.70 -12.36 -7.90
C ILE A 551 22.72 -13.51 -8.15
N ILE A 552 22.36 -14.24 -7.09
CA ILE A 552 21.33 -15.28 -7.10
C ILE A 552 20.18 -14.89 -6.17
N VAL A 553 18.95 -15.12 -6.61
CA VAL A 553 17.74 -15.02 -5.78
C VAL A 553 17.04 -16.38 -5.75
N ILE A 554 16.80 -16.93 -4.57
CA ILE A 554 16.14 -18.23 -4.39
C ILE A 554 14.65 -18.03 -4.14
N GLY A 555 13.80 -18.51 -5.04
CA GLY A 555 12.34 -18.41 -4.98
C GLY A 555 11.73 -17.93 -6.29
N ALA A 556 10.40 -17.91 -6.37
CA ALA A 556 9.67 -17.37 -7.53
C ALA A 556 8.37 -16.64 -7.12
N GLY A 557 8.26 -16.23 -5.86
CA GLY A 557 7.20 -15.34 -5.37
C GLY A 557 7.50 -13.88 -5.68
N LEU A 558 6.55 -12.99 -5.42
CA LEU A 558 6.69 -11.57 -5.77
C LEU A 558 7.90 -10.90 -5.09
N THR A 559 8.20 -11.29 -3.84
CA THR A 559 9.41 -10.88 -3.13
C THR A 559 10.70 -11.26 -3.86
N ALA A 560 10.74 -12.42 -4.53
CA ALA A 560 11.91 -12.82 -5.32
C ALA A 560 12.07 -11.93 -6.57
N ILE A 561 10.96 -11.61 -7.24
CA ILE A 561 10.92 -10.74 -8.41
C ILE A 561 11.35 -9.31 -8.05
N ASP A 562 10.77 -8.77 -6.98
CA ASP A 562 11.09 -7.46 -6.44
C ASP A 562 12.57 -7.40 -6.00
N THR A 563 13.09 -8.43 -5.35
CA THR A 563 14.52 -8.50 -4.96
C THR A 563 15.44 -8.56 -6.17
N ALA A 564 15.10 -9.33 -7.19
CA ALA A 564 15.95 -9.48 -8.38
C ALA A 564 16.06 -8.18 -9.17
N THR A 565 14.93 -7.50 -9.40
CA THR A 565 14.91 -6.22 -10.14
C THR A 565 15.58 -5.10 -9.36
N GLU A 566 15.37 -5.01 -8.05
CA GLU A 566 16.03 -4.01 -7.19
C GLU A 566 17.54 -4.26 -7.06
N ALA A 567 17.99 -5.51 -6.90
CA ALA A 567 19.41 -5.84 -6.83
C ALA A 567 20.14 -5.52 -8.14
N LEU A 568 19.50 -5.80 -9.29
CA LEU A 568 20.01 -5.46 -10.61
C LEU A 568 20.17 -3.93 -10.78
N ALA A 569 19.17 -3.16 -10.35
CA ALA A 569 19.19 -1.70 -10.42
C ALA A 569 20.15 -1.06 -9.39
N TYR A 570 20.33 -1.69 -8.24
CA TYR A 570 21.15 -1.18 -7.15
C TYR A 570 22.65 -1.27 -7.41
N TYR A 571 23.12 -2.38 -7.99
CA TYR A 571 24.54 -2.65 -8.13
C TYR A 571 25.31 -1.51 -8.84
N PRO A 572 24.85 -0.98 -10.00
CA PRO A 572 25.48 0.18 -10.63
C PRO A 572 25.55 1.43 -9.71
N ILE A 573 24.47 1.73 -8.99
CA ILE A 573 24.39 2.89 -8.09
C ILE A 573 25.42 2.77 -6.98
N GLN A 574 25.54 1.59 -6.37
CA GLN A 574 26.47 1.31 -5.29
C GLN A 574 27.93 1.52 -5.73
N ILE A 575 28.31 0.98 -6.89
CA ILE A 575 29.71 1.03 -7.33
C ILE A 575 30.10 2.41 -7.89
N GLU A 576 29.19 3.11 -8.58
CA GLU A 576 29.42 4.48 -9.04
C GLU A 576 29.56 5.44 -7.84
N LYS A 577 28.73 5.24 -6.81
CA LYS A 577 28.81 5.97 -5.53
C LYS A 577 30.12 5.68 -4.80
N PHE A 578 30.57 4.43 -4.78
CA PHE A 578 31.86 4.04 -4.20
C PHE A 578 33.02 4.71 -4.93
N LEU A 579 33.06 4.61 -6.27
CA LEU A 579 34.12 5.20 -7.09
C LEU A 579 34.21 6.71 -6.90
N PHE A 580 33.08 7.42 -6.94
CA PHE A 580 33.03 8.87 -6.73
C PHE A 580 33.64 9.27 -5.38
N ARG A 581 33.30 8.55 -4.30
CA ARG A 581 33.85 8.80 -2.96
C ARG A 581 35.33 8.48 -2.88
N TYR A 582 35.74 7.34 -3.42
CA TYR A 582 37.12 6.91 -3.45
C TYR A 582 38.00 7.93 -4.18
N GLU A 583 37.63 8.35 -5.40
CA GLU A 583 38.38 9.36 -6.16
C GLU A 583 38.44 10.71 -5.43
N THR A 584 37.33 11.13 -4.80
CA THR A 584 37.29 12.36 -3.99
C THR A 584 38.26 12.28 -2.81
N LEU A 585 38.29 11.16 -2.10
CA LEU A 585 39.15 10.96 -0.94
C LEU A 585 40.62 10.79 -1.33
N VAL A 586 40.91 10.08 -2.42
CA VAL A 586 42.27 9.91 -2.95
C VAL A 586 42.84 11.24 -3.44
N SER A 587 42.04 12.06 -4.12
CA SER A 587 42.43 13.41 -4.52
C SER A 587 42.80 14.29 -3.32
N LYS A 588 42.11 14.11 -2.19
CA LYS A 588 42.32 14.91 -0.98
C LYS A 588 43.45 14.42 -0.07
N TYR A 589 43.58 13.11 0.12
CA TYR A 589 44.47 12.53 1.15
C TYR A 589 45.55 11.59 0.57
N GLY A 590 45.49 11.27 -0.71
CA GLY A 590 46.40 10.33 -1.38
C GLY A 590 45.96 8.86 -1.23
N LYS A 591 46.30 8.06 -2.25
CA LYS A 591 45.92 6.64 -2.34
C LYS A 591 46.43 5.81 -1.16
N SER A 592 47.72 5.92 -0.86
CA SER A 592 48.36 5.16 0.23
C SER A 592 47.77 5.48 1.61
N TYR A 593 47.19 6.66 1.81
CA TYR A 593 46.52 7.02 3.06
C TYR A 593 45.16 6.32 3.17
N ILE A 594 44.37 6.33 2.10
CA ILE A 594 43.02 5.75 2.06
C ILE A 594 43.04 4.23 2.17
N GLU A 595 44.02 3.58 1.53
CA GLU A 595 44.05 2.11 1.43
C GLU A 595 44.82 1.43 2.58
N ARG A 596 45.56 2.19 3.42
CA ARG A 596 46.43 1.64 4.48
C ARG A 596 45.71 0.68 5.45
N GLY A 597 44.44 0.95 5.74
CA GLY A 597 43.65 0.19 6.71
C GLY A 597 42.82 -0.94 6.12
N TRP A 598 42.87 -1.16 4.80
CA TRP A 598 42.05 -2.19 4.14
C TRP A 598 42.63 -3.58 4.37
N THR A 599 41.76 -4.51 4.74
CA THR A 599 42.04 -5.95 4.73
C THR A 599 42.21 -6.45 3.30
N GLY A 600 42.82 -7.63 3.13
CA GLY A 600 43.00 -8.24 1.80
C GLY A 600 41.67 -8.43 1.04
N GLU A 601 40.60 -8.74 1.76
CA GLU A 601 39.26 -8.85 1.17
C GLU A 601 38.71 -7.49 0.73
N GLU A 602 38.85 -6.45 1.55
CA GLU A 602 38.39 -5.09 1.21
C GLU A 602 39.11 -4.57 -0.03
N TYR A 603 40.41 -4.85 -0.18
CA TYR A 603 41.16 -4.57 -1.41
C TYR A 603 40.55 -5.28 -2.63
N GLU A 604 40.26 -6.58 -2.54
CA GLU A 604 39.68 -7.35 -3.63
C GLU A 604 38.28 -6.82 -4.03
N ILE A 605 37.45 -6.46 -3.06
CA ILE A 605 36.11 -5.90 -3.29
C ILE A 605 36.19 -4.48 -3.87
N ALA A 606 37.07 -3.64 -3.32
CA ALA A 606 37.26 -2.27 -3.81
C ALA A 606 37.77 -2.27 -5.26
N ALA A 607 38.71 -3.17 -5.59
CA ALA A 607 39.21 -3.33 -6.94
C ALA A 607 38.10 -3.76 -7.92
N GLU A 608 37.25 -4.72 -7.53
CA GLU A 608 36.07 -5.13 -8.30
C GLU A 608 35.15 -3.92 -8.57
N PHE A 609 34.78 -3.16 -7.53
CA PHE A 609 33.87 -2.03 -7.66
C PHE A 609 34.43 -0.90 -8.51
N ILE A 610 35.71 -0.55 -8.31
CA ILE A 610 36.39 0.48 -9.10
C ILE A 610 36.42 0.08 -10.57
N LEU A 611 36.81 -1.16 -10.88
CA LEU A 611 36.86 -1.65 -12.26
C LEU A 611 35.50 -1.58 -12.94
N HIS A 612 34.46 -2.14 -12.31
CA HIS A 612 33.12 -2.15 -12.89
C HIS A 612 32.55 -0.73 -13.05
N ALA A 613 32.76 0.16 -12.07
CA ALA A 613 32.31 1.54 -12.15
C ALA A 613 33.02 2.33 -13.26
N GLN A 614 34.32 2.10 -13.48
CA GLN A 614 35.07 2.69 -14.59
C GLN A 614 34.56 2.19 -15.95
N LEU A 615 34.22 0.92 -16.08
CA LEU A 615 33.61 0.37 -17.30
C LEU A 615 32.25 1.01 -17.59
N ILE A 616 31.40 1.17 -16.56
CA ILE A 616 30.11 1.87 -16.70
C ILE A 616 30.33 3.33 -17.10
N ARG A 617 31.27 4.05 -16.46
CA ARG A 617 31.59 5.43 -16.81
C ARG A 617 32.00 5.56 -18.28
N LYS A 618 32.92 4.71 -18.75
CA LYS A 618 33.35 4.66 -20.16
C LYS A 618 32.20 4.39 -21.12
N GLU A 619 31.31 3.47 -20.77
CA GLU A 619 30.13 3.15 -21.58
C GLU A 619 29.15 4.32 -21.64
N ARG A 620 28.93 5.05 -20.54
CA ARG A 620 28.11 6.27 -20.56
C ARG A 620 28.71 7.37 -21.45
N GLU A 621 30.03 7.55 -21.39
CA GLU A 621 30.74 8.50 -22.25
C GLU A 621 30.63 8.12 -23.73
N LEU A 622 30.78 6.83 -24.05
CA LEU A 622 30.62 6.30 -25.41
C LEU A 622 29.18 6.48 -25.91
N ALA A 623 28.19 6.07 -25.10
CA ALA A 623 26.78 6.21 -25.43
C ALA A 623 26.39 7.67 -25.69
N LYS A 624 26.95 8.62 -24.92
CA LYS A 624 26.75 10.05 -25.15
C LYS A 624 27.37 10.51 -26.48
N LYS A 625 28.57 10.03 -26.85
CA LYS A 625 29.21 10.33 -28.14
C LYS A 625 28.41 9.75 -29.32
N GLU A 626 27.81 8.59 -29.14
CA GLU A 626 27.04 7.87 -30.16
C GLU A 626 25.53 8.24 -30.15
N ASN A 627 25.09 9.15 -29.28
CA ASN A 627 23.69 9.53 -29.08
C ASN A 627 22.73 8.35 -28.90
N ARG A 628 23.13 7.38 -28.07
CA ARG A 628 22.31 6.21 -27.71
C ARG A 628 22.17 6.06 -26.20
N GLU A 629 21.25 5.19 -25.80
CA GLU A 629 21.16 4.78 -24.39
C GLU A 629 22.40 3.97 -23.98
N ALA A 630 22.88 4.18 -22.76
CA ALA A 630 24.01 3.44 -22.19
C ALA A 630 23.62 1.98 -21.90
N LYS A 631 24.45 1.05 -22.35
CA LYS A 631 24.29 -0.40 -22.22
C LYS A 631 24.80 -0.91 -20.86
N VAL A 632 24.34 -0.27 -19.79
CA VAL A 632 24.75 -0.59 -18.40
C VAL A 632 24.28 -1.99 -18.01
N LEU A 633 23.06 -2.38 -18.43
CA LEU A 633 22.53 -3.72 -18.15
C LEU A 633 23.41 -4.81 -18.74
N GLU A 634 23.84 -4.63 -19.99
CA GLU A 634 24.69 -5.59 -20.70
C GLU A 634 26.04 -5.74 -20.01
N LEU A 635 26.62 -4.66 -19.48
CA LEU A 635 27.81 -4.73 -18.63
C LEU A 635 27.55 -5.53 -17.35
N VAL A 636 26.47 -5.24 -16.62
CA VAL A 636 26.13 -5.99 -15.40
C VAL A 636 25.88 -7.47 -15.68
N GLN A 637 25.28 -7.80 -16.82
CA GLN A 637 25.13 -9.18 -17.28
C GLN A 637 26.48 -9.83 -17.61
N SER A 638 27.43 -9.08 -18.20
CA SER A 638 28.80 -9.57 -18.43
C SER A 638 29.55 -9.85 -17.13
N PHE A 639 29.19 -9.17 -16.04
CA PHE A 639 29.71 -9.43 -14.69
C PHE A 639 28.97 -10.58 -13.98
N GLY A 640 28.06 -11.27 -14.67
CA GLY A 640 27.32 -12.45 -14.21
C GLY A 640 25.82 -12.24 -13.99
N GLY A 641 25.37 -10.98 -13.93
CA GLY A 641 23.96 -10.57 -13.84
C GLY A 641 23.23 -11.06 -12.59
N VAL A 642 21.90 -11.11 -12.70
CA VAL A 642 20.99 -11.60 -11.67
C VAL A 642 20.22 -12.82 -12.19
N LYS A 643 20.25 -13.92 -11.42
CA LYS A 643 19.52 -15.15 -11.72
C LYS A 643 18.54 -15.48 -10.60
N VAL A 644 17.26 -15.64 -10.94
CA VAL A 644 16.22 -16.16 -10.05
C VAL A 644 16.16 -17.68 -10.22
N ILE A 645 16.35 -18.41 -9.13
CA ILE A 645 16.37 -19.87 -9.12
C ILE A 645 15.10 -20.38 -8.44
N TYR A 646 14.38 -21.24 -9.14
CA TYR A 646 13.17 -21.88 -8.66
C TYR A 646 13.27 -23.41 -8.72
N ARG A 647 12.82 -24.08 -7.66
CA ARG A 647 12.84 -25.54 -7.53
C ARG A 647 11.89 -26.28 -8.48
N GLY A 648 10.90 -25.58 -9.03
CA GLY A 648 9.92 -26.13 -9.98
C GLY A 648 9.93 -25.39 -11.31
N CYS A 649 8.86 -25.55 -12.08
CA CYS A 649 8.62 -24.80 -13.31
C CYS A 649 8.04 -23.42 -13.00
N LEU A 650 8.42 -22.38 -13.74
CA LEU A 650 8.00 -21.00 -13.52
C LEU A 650 6.48 -20.85 -13.57
N LYS A 651 5.80 -21.65 -14.40
CA LYS A 651 4.33 -21.68 -14.51
C LYS A 651 3.62 -22.11 -13.23
N ASP A 652 4.30 -22.87 -12.38
CA ASP A 652 3.78 -23.30 -11.08
C ASP A 652 4.05 -22.31 -9.96
N SER A 653 4.82 -21.25 -10.24
CA SER A 653 5.09 -20.20 -9.26
C SER A 653 3.83 -19.39 -8.93
N SER A 654 3.78 -18.87 -7.69
CA SER A 654 2.71 -17.96 -7.29
C SER A 654 2.69 -16.67 -8.12
N SER A 655 3.87 -16.20 -8.55
CA SER A 655 3.97 -15.01 -9.40
C SER A 655 3.37 -15.25 -10.77
N TYR A 656 3.52 -16.43 -11.37
CA TYR A 656 2.89 -16.73 -12.66
C TYR A 656 1.36 -16.78 -12.53
N ARG A 657 0.86 -17.43 -11.48
CA ARG A 657 -0.58 -17.59 -11.24
C ARG A 657 -1.29 -16.28 -10.88
N LEU A 658 -0.64 -15.41 -10.11
CA LEU A 658 -1.26 -14.22 -9.52
C LEU A 658 -0.75 -12.89 -10.07
N ASN A 659 0.45 -12.85 -10.67
CA ASN A 659 1.18 -11.63 -11.02
C ASN A 659 2.06 -11.81 -12.28
N ASN A 660 1.58 -12.53 -13.31
CA ASN A 660 2.38 -12.84 -14.52
C ASN A 660 2.99 -11.59 -15.18
N LYS A 661 2.31 -10.45 -15.13
CA LYS A 661 2.82 -9.17 -15.63
C LYS A 661 4.13 -8.75 -14.95
N GLU A 662 4.30 -9.02 -13.65
CA GLU A 662 5.53 -8.68 -12.93
C GLU A 662 6.69 -9.59 -13.33
N LEU A 663 6.42 -10.87 -13.63
CA LEU A 663 7.40 -11.79 -14.22
C LEU A 663 7.84 -11.32 -15.61
N GLN A 664 6.90 -10.94 -16.47
CA GLN A 664 7.21 -10.41 -17.79
C GLN A 664 8.08 -9.15 -17.69
N ASN A 665 7.76 -8.23 -16.78
CA ASN A 665 8.57 -7.02 -16.58
C ASN A 665 9.98 -7.34 -16.08
N ALA A 666 10.16 -8.31 -15.18
CA ALA A 666 11.49 -8.70 -14.72
C ALA A 666 12.34 -9.30 -15.84
N LEU A 667 11.75 -10.13 -16.71
CA LEU A 667 12.42 -10.64 -17.92
C LEU A 667 12.83 -9.50 -18.86
N LEU A 668 11.93 -8.52 -19.09
CA LEU A 668 12.23 -7.33 -19.90
C LEU A 668 13.33 -6.46 -19.27
N GLU A 669 13.41 -6.36 -17.95
CA GLU A 669 14.48 -5.66 -17.24
C GLU A 669 15.83 -6.41 -17.28
N GLY A 670 15.86 -7.64 -17.81
CA GLY A 670 17.07 -8.43 -18.02
C GLY A 670 17.42 -9.39 -16.89
N VAL A 671 16.46 -9.72 -16.01
CA VAL A 671 16.57 -10.79 -15.02
C VAL A 671 16.46 -12.15 -15.71
N TYR A 672 17.34 -13.08 -15.35
CA TYR A 672 17.28 -14.45 -15.84
C TYR A 672 16.55 -15.36 -14.85
N PHE A 673 15.80 -16.33 -15.36
CA PHE A 673 15.16 -17.35 -14.54
C PHE A 673 15.76 -18.72 -14.81
N VAL A 674 15.88 -19.53 -13.77
CA VAL A 674 16.35 -20.91 -13.84
C VAL A 674 15.34 -21.79 -13.12
N GLU A 675 14.82 -22.78 -13.82
CA GLU A 675 13.82 -23.70 -13.30
C GLU A 675 14.43 -25.01 -12.81
N ASN A 676 13.68 -25.74 -12.00
CA ASN A 676 13.97 -27.10 -11.57
C ASN A 676 15.32 -27.28 -10.84
N LEU A 677 15.80 -26.25 -10.13
CA LEU A 677 17.01 -26.32 -9.32
C LEU A 677 16.72 -26.01 -7.85
N GLU A 678 17.21 -26.87 -6.96
CA GLU A 678 17.05 -26.74 -5.51
C GLU A 678 18.41 -26.56 -4.81
N PRO A 679 18.59 -25.60 -3.89
CA PRO A 679 19.86 -25.36 -3.21
C PRO A 679 20.19 -26.45 -2.19
N ILE A 680 21.46 -26.89 -2.19
CA ILE A 680 22.00 -27.89 -1.26
C ILE A 680 23.02 -27.26 -0.29
N GLU A 681 23.95 -26.46 -0.82
CA GLU A 681 25.09 -25.94 -0.07
C GLU A 681 25.58 -24.62 -0.69
N ILE A 682 26.00 -23.69 0.17
CA ILE A 682 26.69 -22.47 -0.24
C ILE A 682 28.19 -22.69 -0.08
N ILE A 683 28.92 -22.63 -1.20
CA ILE A 683 30.37 -22.76 -1.25
C ILE A 683 30.98 -21.40 -0.99
N THR A 684 31.92 -21.33 -0.05
CA THR A 684 32.56 -20.09 0.37
C THR A 684 34.01 -20.04 -0.05
N ASP A 685 34.51 -18.83 -0.31
CA ASP A 685 35.92 -18.57 -0.56
C ASP A 685 36.76 -18.54 0.74
N LYS A 686 38.04 -18.15 0.60
CA LYS A 686 39.01 -18.01 1.69
C LYS A 686 38.61 -16.99 2.78
N TYR A 687 37.65 -16.11 2.52
CA TYR A 687 37.14 -15.11 3.48
C TYR A 687 35.76 -15.50 4.04
N HIS A 688 35.33 -16.74 3.80
CA HIS A 688 33.99 -17.24 4.14
C HIS A 688 32.84 -16.47 3.46
N HIS A 689 33.14 -15.82 2.32
CA HIS A 689 32.16 -15.13 1.48
C HIS A 689 31.66 -16.08 0.39
N ALA A 690 30.39 -15.96 0.00
CA ALA A 690 29.80 -16.78 -1.05
C ALA A 690 30.62 -16.71 -2.34
N GLU A 691 30.97 -17.87 -2.88
CA GLU A 691 31.68 -18.01 -4.15
C GLU A 691 30.79 -18.67 -5.21
N SER A 692 30.07 -19.71 -4.80
CA SER A 692 29.09 -20.40 -5.64
C SER A 692 28.02 -21.09 -4.80
N ILE A 693 26.94 -21.51 -5.46
CA ILE A 693 25.90 -22.33 -4.85
C ILE A 693 25.85 -23.70 -5.54
N LYS A 694 25.80 -24.74 -4.73
CA LYS A 694 25.58 -26.12 -5.16
C LYS A 694 24.08 -26.40 -5.21
N LEU A 695 23.61 -26.84 -6.37
CA LEU A 695 22.21 -27.04 -6.69
C LEU A 695 21.96 -28.48 -7.15
N LYS A 696 20.80 -29.02 -6.84
CA LYS A 696 20.29 -30.29 -7.38
C LYS A 696 19.26 -30.00 -8.45
N ASP A 697 19.44 -30.62 -9.61
CA ASP A 697 18.40 -30.70 -10.62
C ASP A 697 17.26 -31.59 -10.12
N THR A 698 16.07 -31.03 -9.95
CA THR A 698 14.91 -31.75 -9.40
C THR A 698 14.31 -32.74 -10.39
N LYS A 699 14.65 -32.66 -11.68
CA LYS A 699 14.20 -33.61 -12.71
C LYS A 699 15.17 -34.77 -12.87
N PHE A 700 16.48 -34.49 -12.96
CA PHE A 700 17.48 -35.49 -13.30
C PHE A 700 18.42 -35.87 -12.16
N GLY A 701 18.33 -35.20 -11.01
CA GLY A 701 19.19 -35.43 -9.85
C GLY A 701 20.64 -34.96 -10.00
N LYS A 702 21.01 -34.40 -11.16
CA LYS A 702 22.36 -33.90 -11.46
C LYS A 702 22.73 -32.72 -10.56
N ILE A 703 23.97 -32.69 -10.11
CA ILE A 703 24.50 -31.56 -9.32
C ILE A 703 25.02 -30.49 -10.28
N LYS A 704 24.67 -29.24 -10.01
CA LYS A 704 25.16 -28.06 -10.72
C LYS A 704 25.79 -27.06 -9.75
N TYR A 705 26.77 -26.31 -10.22
CA TYR A 705 27.40 -25.23 -9.48
C TYR A 705 27.21 -23.93 -10.25
N ILE A 706 26.66 -22.91 -9.59
CA ILE A 706 26.49 -21.57 -10.19
C ILE A 706 27.26 -20.57 -9.35
N LYS A 707 28.12 -19.78 -9.98
CA LYS A 707 28.87 -18.70 -9.32
C LYS A 707 27.92 -17.66 -8.73
N ALA A 708 28.19 -17.24 -7.50
CA ALA A 708 27.41 -16.23 -6.82
C ALA A 708 28.23 -15.56 -5.72
N ARG A 709 28.28 -14.24 -5.75
CA ARG A 709 28.84 -13.42 -4.67
C ARG A 709 27.77 -12.83 -3.77
N SER A 710 26.54 -12.73 -4.24
CA SER A 710 25.38 -12.39 -3.41
C SER A 710 24.25 -13.40 -3.61
N ILE A 711 23.68 -13.90 -2.53
CA ILE A 711 22.57 -14.86 -2.54
C ILE A 711 21.44 -14.30 -1.67
N PHE A 712 20.27 -14.08 -2.27
CA PHE A 712 19.09 -13.61 -1.57
C PHE A 712 18.04 -14.72 -1.44
N ILE A 713 17.58 -15.00 -0.22
CA ILE A 713 16.61 -16.07 0.05
C ILE A 713 15.20 -15.46 0.13
N ALA A 714 14.33 -15.85 -0.81
CA ALA A 714 12.97 -15.33 -0.99
C ALA A 714 11.91 -16.46 -1.02
N VAL A 715 11.96 -17.38 -0.05
CA VAL A 715 11.08 -18.57 0.02
C VAL A 715 9.75 -18.33 0.79
N GLY A 716 9.42 -17.06 1.06
CA GLY A 716 8.19 -16.63 1.72
C GLY A 716 8.36 -16.20 3.17
N THR A 717 7.27 -15.71 3.75
CA THR A 717 7.20 -15.22 5.14
C THR A 717 6.07 -15.89 5.93
N GLU A 718 6.15 -15.75 7.24
CA GLU A 718 5.16 -16.18 8.22
C GLU A 718 4.55 -14.97 8.94
N PRO A 719 3.31 -15.09 9.45
CA PRO A 719 2.72 -14.08 10.32
C PRO A 719 3.66 -13.70 11.47
N ASN A 720 3.71 -12.41 11.81
CA ASN A 720 4.51 -11.96 12.94
C ASN A 720 3.78 -12.21 14.27
N THR A 721 3.93 -13.42 14.79
CA THR A 721 3.37 -13.88 16.07
C THR A 721 4.38 -13.90 17.21
N VAL A 722 5.52 -13.20 17.06
CA VAL A 722 6.62 -13.20 18.05
C VAL A 722 6.15 -12.76 19.42
N VAL A 723 5.19 -11.83 19.50
CA VAL A 723 4.62 -11.37 20.78
C VAL A 723 4.01 -12.51 21.61
N ALA A 724 3.51 -13.57 20.97
CA ALA A 724 2.96 -14.72 21.69
C ALA A 724 4.04 -15.57 22.37
N LEU A 725 5.30 -15.50 21.93
CA LEU A 725 6.43 -16.13 22.62
C LEU A 725 6.93 -15.26 23.78
N GLU A 726 6.67 -13.95 23.74
CA GLU A 726 7.11 -12.99 24.76
C GLU A 726 6.06 -12.81 25.87
N ASP A 727 4.79 -13.12 25.59
CA ASP A 727 3.63 -12.98 26.49
C ASP A 727 2.63 -14.12 26.23
N GLU A 728 2.96 -15.31 26.73
CA GLU A 728 2.13 -16.52 26.61
C GLU A 728 0.83 -16.44 27.44
N GLU A 729 0.77 -15.53 28.43
CA GLU A 729 -0.43 -15.32 29.26
C GLU A 729 -1.55 -14.61 28.50
N SER A 730 -1.18 -13.63 27.66
CA SER A 730 -2.12 -12.83 26.88
C SER A 730 -2.43 -13.43 25.51
N PHE A 731 -1.51 -14.18 24.90
CA PHE A 731 -1.64 -14.64 23.52
C PHE A 731 -1.46 -16.16 23.40
N LYS A 732 -2.48 -16.81 22.81
CA LYS A 732 -2.42 -18.22 22.42
C LYS A 732 -2.26 -18.37 20.92
N LEU A 733 -1.54 -19.41 20.49
CA LEU A 733 -1.38 -19.76 19.09
C LEU A 733 -2.07 -21.09 18.74
N SER A 734 -2.63 -21.15 17.54
CA SER A 734 -3.15 -22.37 16.90
C SER A 734 -2.75 -22.36 15.42
N ASN A 735 -2.14 -23.44 14.93
CA ASN A 735 -1.64 -23.57 13.54
C ASN A 735 -0.72 -22.43 13.06
N GLY A 736 0.09 -21.86 13.95
CA GLY A 736 1.00 -20.75 13.64
C GLY A 736 0.34 -19.38 13.52
N TYR A 737 -0.95 -19.28 13.82
CA TYR A 737 -1.73 -18.06 13.92
C TYR A 737 -2.19 -17.85 15.36
N PHE A 738 -2.69 -16.66 15.70
CA PHE A 738 -3.38 -16.48 16.99
C PHE A 738 -4.63 -17.36 17.08
N THR A 739 -5.00 -17.77 18.28
CA THR A 739 -6.33 -18.35 18.53
C THR A 739 -7.38 -17.25 18.35
N HIS A 740 -8.46 -17.56 17.63
CA HIS A 740 -9.50 -16.58 17.34
C HIS A 740 -10.57 -16.61 18.42
N LEU A 741 -10.97 -15.44 18.90
CA LEU A 741 -12.10 -15.24 19.81
C LEU A 741 -13.22 -14.45 19.11
N SER A 742 -14.47 -14.77 19.45
CA SER A 742 -15.65 -13.98 19.12
C SER A 742 -15.77 -12.74 20.01
N SER A 743 -16.66 -11.82 19.67
CA SER A 743 -17.01 -10.66 20.51
C SER A 743 -17.57 -11.05 21.88
N LEU A 744 -18.04 -12.29 22.04
CA LEU A 744 -18.47 -12.88 23.31
C LEU A 744 -17.31 -13.49 24.12
N GLY A 745 -16.11 -13.56 23.54
CA GLY A 745 -14.92 -14.16 24.17
C GLY A 745 -14.80 -15.67 23.98
N GLU A 746 -15.64 -16.28 23.14
CA GLU A 746 -15.62 -17.71 22.85
C GLU A 746 -14.56 -18.04 21.78
N GLU A 747 -13.84 -19.15 21.96
CA GLU A 747 -12.92 -19.65 20.93
C GLU A 747 -13.70 -20.10 19.68
N VAL A 748 -13.23 -19.67 18.51
CA VAL A 748 -13.89 -19.92 17.24
C VAL A 748 -12.91 -20.44 16.20
N ASP A 749 -13.37 -21.34 15.32
CA ASP A 749 -12.51 -21.95 14.30
C ASP A 749 -11.87 -20.93 13.35
N GLN A 750 -10.66 -21.27 12.89
CA GLN A 750 -9.97 -20.53 11.85
C GLN A 750 -10.63 -20.75 10.48
N VAL A 751 -10.72 -19.68 9.69
CA VAL A 751 -11.27 -19.70 8.33
C VAL A 751 -10.23 -19.12 7.36
N PHE A 752 -10.28 -19.54 6.09
CA PHE A 752 -9.27 -19.21 5.07
C PHE A 752 -9.80 -18.41 3.88
N SER A 753 -11.06 -17.95 3.93
CA SER A 753 -11.65 -17.13 2.87
C SER A 753 -11.89 -15.68 3.31
N PRO A 754 -11.52 -14.66 2.49
CA PRO A 754 -11.78 -13.26 2.80
C PRO A 754 -13.28 -12.89 2.74
N LYS A 755 -14.12 -13.76 2.15
CA LYS A 755 -15.57 -13.58 1.94
C LYS A 755 -16.42 -14.41 2.91
N MET A 756 -15.90 -14.70 4.11
CA MET A 756 -16.60 -15.51 5.10
C MET A 756 -17.89 -14.84 5.59
N GLN A 757 -18.90 -15.68 5.90
CA GLN A 757 -20.21 -15.21 6.37
C GLN A 757 -20.16 -14.66 7.79
N ASN A 758 -19.58 -15.43 8.74
CA ASN A 758 -19.39 -14.99 10.11
C ASN A 758 -18.06 -14.25 10.23
N LYS A 759 -18.13 -12.93 10.45
CA LYS A 759 -16.97 -12.02 10.55
C LYS A 759 -16.48 -11.82 11.99
N ASP A 760 -17.19 -12.34 12.99
CA ASP A 760 -16.88 -12.14 14.41
C ASP A 760 -15.79 -13.10 14.92
N ARG A 761 -14.57 -12.90 14.41
CA ARG A 761 -13.39 -13.79 14.65
C ARG A 761 -12.07 -13.00 14.70
N ILE A 762 -12.12 -11.78 15.23
CA ILE A 762 -11.01 -10.81 15.13
C ILE A 762 -10.31 -10.56 16.47
N LEU A 763 -10.76 -11.17 17.56
CA LEU A 763 -10.17 -10.98 18.88
C LEU A 763 -9.15 -12.06 19.20
N VAL A 764 -8.14 -11.71 19.99
CA VAL A 764 -7.18 -12.65 20.62
C VAL A 764 -7.23 -12.58 22.14
N TYR A 765 -7.81 -11.51 22.68
CA TYR A 765 -7.91 -11.26 24.11
C TYR A 765 -9.23 -10.55 24.43
N ASN A 766 -9.93 -11.02 25.45
CA ASN A 766 -11.12 -10.38 25.99
C ASN A 766 -11.23 -10.68 27.50
N ARG A 767 -10.82 -9.73 28.35
CA ARG A 767 -10.91 -9.87 29.82
C ARG A 767 -11.21 -8.53 30.48
N GLY A 768 -12.17 -8.49 31.39
CA GLY A 768 -12.44 -7.31 32.23
C GLY A 768 -12.74 -6.03 31.45
N GLY A 769 -13.45 -6.13 30.31
CA GLY A 769 -13.76 -4.99 29.44
C GLY A 769 -12.61 -4.49 28.56
N LYS A 770 -11.41 -5.08 28.70
CA LYS A 770 -10.23 -4.81 27.86
C LYS A 770 -10.13 -5.87 26.77
N THR A 771 -9.88 -5.42 25.55
CA THR A 771 -9.88 -6.30 24.37
C THR A 771 -8.65 -6.07 23.49
N ILE A 772 -8.17 -7.14 22.84
CA ILE A 772 -7.12 -7.07 21.82
C ILE A 772 -7.62 -7.76 20.55
N SER A 773 -7.49 -7.07 19.42
CA SER A 773 -7.84 -7.57 18.10
C SER A 773 -6.62 -7.72 17.19
N PHE A 774 -6.78 -8.40 16.05
CA PHE A 774 -5.71 -8.60 15.07
C PHE A 774 -6.23 -8.51 13.62
N PHE A 775 -5.37 -8.02 12.72
CA PHE A 775 -5.75 -7.67 11.34
C PHE A 775 -4.65 -7.98 10.33
N GLY A 776 -5.03 -7.96 9.05
CA GLY A 776 -4.10 -8.10 7.93
C GLY A 776 -3.54 -9.51 7.79
N ASP A 777 -2.24 -9.60 7.53
CA ASP A 777 -1.53 -10.88 7.35
C ASP A 777 -1.54 -11.76 8.60
N LEU A 778 -1.86 -11.20 9.78
CA LEU A 778 -2.06 -11.97 11.01
C LEU A 778 -3.32 -12.84 10.96
N HIS A 779 -4.26 -12.54 10.07
CA HIS A 779 -5.48 -13.34 9.90
C HIS A 779 -5.37 -14.20 8.62
N PRO A 780 -5.56 -15.54 8.69
CA PRO A 780 -5.33 -16.44 7.56
C PRO A 780 -6.13 -16.09 6.30
N SER A 781 -7.42 -15.73 6.43
CA SER A 781 -8.25 -15.26 5.30
C SER A 781 -7.76 -14.01 4.57
N TYR A 782 -6.96 -13.17 5.21
CA TYR A 782 -6.64 -11.81 4.73
C TYR A 782 -5.18 -11.62 4.35
N ARG A 783 -4.40 -12.72 4.32
CA ARG A 783 -2.97 -12.67 4.03
C ARG A 783 -2.64 -12.44 2.55
N GLY A 784 -1.50 -11.80 2.31
CA GLY A 784 -0.77 -11.87 1.04
C GLY A 784 -1.14 -10.82 0.00
N SER A 785 -2.03 -9.87 0.29
CA SER A 785 -2.20 -8.67 -0.55
C SER A 785 -2.69 -7.46 0.26
N VAL A 786 -2.37 -6.27 -0.24
CA VAL A 786 -2.76 -4.98 0.37
C VAL A 786 -4.28 -4.87 0.53
N VAL A 787 -5.03 -5.20 -0.53
CA VAL A 787 -6.50 -5.12 -0.52
C VAL A 787 -7.15 -6.13 0.45
N LYS A 788 -6.57 -7.33 0.60
CA LYS A 788 -7.05 -8.30 1.61
C LYS A 788 -6.79 -7.80 3.02
N ALA A 789 -5.62 -7.20 3.27
CA ALA A 789 -5.33 -6.60 4.56
C ALA A 789 -6.30 -5.46 4.91
N MET A 790 -6.63 -4.60 3.95
CA MET A 790 -7.66 -3.56 4.15
C MET A 790 -9.06 -4.14 4.33
N ALA A 791 -9.40 -5.25 3.65
CA ALA A 791 -10.68 -5.93 3.82
C ALA A 791 -10.86 -6.55 5.21
N SER A 792 -9.77 -7.02 5.85
CA SER A 792 -9.82 -7.45 7.25
C SER A 792 -10.37 -6.36 8.17
N VAL A 793 -9.95 -5.12 7.93
CA VAL A 793 -10.41 -3.95 8.68
C VAL A 793 -11.85 -3.62 8.35
N LYS A 794 -12.22 -3.52 7.06
CA LYS A 794 -13.61 -3.22 6.64
C LYS A 794 -14.61 -4.15 7.35
N ASN A 795 -14.23 -5.40 7.54
CA ASN A 795 -15.04 -6.42 8.18
C ASN A 795 -14.98 -6.41 9.71
N GLY A 796 -13.85 -6.00 10.31
CA GLY A 796 -13.64 -6.08 11.76
C GLY A 796 -13.82 -4.77 12.54
N TYR A 797 -13.61 -3.60 11.93
CA TYR A 797 -13.77 -2.32 12.65
C TYR A 797 -15.16 -2.11 13.29
N PRO A 798 -16.30 -2.55 12.69
CA PRO A 798 -17.60 -2.34 13.31
C PRO A 798 -17.76 -3.13 14.62
N ILE A 799 -17.10 -4.29 14.72
CA ILE A 799 -17.11 -5.13 15.93
C ILE A 799 -16.39 -4.41 17.07
N ILE A 800 -15.24 -3.78 16.79
CA ILE A 800 -14.50 -2.98 17.78
C ILE A 800 -15.38 -1.83 18.28
N SER A 801 -15.99 -1.06 17.39
CA SER A 801 -16.84 0.07 17.76
C SER A 801 -18.05 -0.37 18.59
N GLN A 802 -18.62 -1.54 18.30
CA GLN A 802 -19.72 -2.12 19.09
C GLN A 802 -19.28 -2.60 20.48
N LEU A 803 -18.10 -3.22 20.59
CA LEU A 803 -17.54 -3.63 21.88
C LEU A 803 -17.30 -2.42 22.78
N LEU A 804 -16.72 -1.35 22.22
CA LEU A 804 -16.41 -0.13 22.94
C LEU A 804 -17.65 0.65 23.38
N SER A 805 -18.78 0.52 22.68
CA SER A 805 -20.05 1.14 23.09
C SER A 805 -20.75 0.40 24.22
N ARG A 806 -20.63 -0.94 24.29
CA ARG A 806 -21.25 -1.79 25.33
C ARG A 806 -20.60 -1.62 26.71
N VAL A 807 -19.30 -1.34 26.76
CA VAL A 807 -18.57 -1.13 28.03
C VAL A 807 -19.04 0.14 28.75
N GLY A 808 -19.85 0.99 28.11
CA GLY A 808 -20.43 2.20 28.71
C GLY A 808 -21.82 2.07 29.33
N THR A 809 -22.52 0.93 29.22
CA THR A 809 -23.93 0.80 29.67
C THR A 809 -24.14 0.07 31.00
N THR A 810 -23.07 -0.34 31.69
CA THR A 810 -23.15 -1.03 33.01
C THR A 810 -22.74 -0.17 34.21
N SER A 811 -22.68 1.16 34.05
CA SER A 811 -22.82 2.06 35.19
C SER A 811 -24.19 2.72 35.13
N SER A 812 -25.17 2.14 35.83
CA SER A 812 -26.11 3.01 36.53
C SER A 812 -25.25 4.00 37.32
N PHE A 813 -25.31 5.27 36.95
CA PHE A 813 -24.66 6.35 37.69
C PHE A 813 -25.35 6.43 39.07
N GLN A 814 -24.99 5.56 40.02
CA GLN A 814 -25.02 5.90 41.44
C GLN A 814 -23.73 6.67 41.71
N VAL A 815 -23.81 7.98 41.49
CA VAL A 815 -22.72 8.92 41.69
C VAL A 815 -22.56 9.15 43.18
N SER A 816 -21.41 8.77 43.75
CA SER A 816 -20.97 9.38 45.00
C SER A 816 -20.35 10.75 44.69
N VAL A 817 -20.85 11.77 45.38
CA VAL A 817 -20.67 13.21 45.13
C VAL A 817 -19.21 13.70 45.32
N SER A 818 -18.30 12.86 45.83
CA SER A 818 -16.92 13.27 46.15
C SER A 818 -15.93 13.25 44.98
N SER A 819 -16.25 12.62 43.84
CA SER A 819 -15.26 12.36 42.77
C SER A 819 -15.16 13.44 41.68
N HIS A 820 -16.16 14.32 41.54
CA HIS A 820 -16.25 15.25 40.40
C HIS A 820 -16.09 16.74 40.75
N THR A 821 -16.06 17.12 42.03
CA THR A 821 -15.78 18.50 42.46
C THR A 821 -14.43 19.02 41.93
N HIS A 822 -13.45 18.13 41.76
CA HIS A 822 -12.18 18.49 41.12
C HIS A 822 -12.32 18.82 39.62
N LEU A 823 -13.13 18.08 38.86
CA LEU A 823 -13.30 18.30 37.41
C LEU A 823 -13.95 19.65 37.11
N TYR A 824 -14.97 20.03 37.87
CA TYR A 824 -15.68 21.31 37.69
C TYR A 824 -14.86 22.52 38.14
N LYS A 825 -14.05 22.39 39.21
CA LYS A 825 -13.05 23.41 39.59
C LYS A 825 -11.99 23.63 38.50
N TYR A 826 -11.56 22.56 37.83
CA TYR A 826 -10.58 22.63 36.73
C TYR A 826 -11.12 23.32 35.47
N CYS A 827 -12.44 23.23 35.19
CA CYS A 827 -13.08 23.92 34.07
C CYS A 827 -13.50 25.38 34.40
N GLY A 828 -13.13 25.92 35.57
CA GLY A 828 -13.37 27.33 35.96
C GLY A 828 -14.80 27.64 36.44
N ILE A 829 -15.56 26.61 36.80
CA ILE A 829 -16.98 26.73 37.16
C ILE A 829 -17.09 26.91 38.68
N LYS A 830 -17.68 28.03 39.14
CA LYS A 830 -18.03 28.23 40.55
C LYS A 830 -19.22 27.33 40.88
N VAL A 831 -18.97 26.28 41.65
CA VAL A 831 -20.01 25.40 42.20
C VAL A 831 -20.46 25.99 43.54
N ASN A 832 -21.71 26.46 43.64
CA ASN A 832 -22.32 26.83 44.91
C ASN A 832 -22.97 25.59 45.53
N PRO A 833 -22.64 25.21 46.77
CA PRO A 833 -23.27 24.07 47.42
C PRO A 833 -24.71 24.42 47.81
N VAL A 834 -25.68 23.64 47.31
CA VAL A 834 -27.07 23.68 47.78
C VAL A 834 -27.44 22.27 48.23
N ARG A 835 -27.30 22.01 49.54
CA ARG A 835 -27.52 20.72 50.24
C ARG A 835 -26.63 19.55 49.78
N GLU A 836 -26.33 18.64 50.71
CA GLU A 836 -25.23 17.67 50.61
C GLU A 836 -25.34 16.62 49.50
N ASP A 837 -26.44 16.50 48.75
CA ASP A 837 -26.61 15.36 47.84
C ASP A 837 -27.03 15.67 46.40
N ILE A 838 -27.21 16.93 45.97
CA ILE A 838 -27.61 17.22 44.58
C ILE A 838 -26.96 18.52 44.07
N ILE A 839 -26.02 18.40 43.13
CA ILE A 839 -25.57 19.54 42.31
C ILE A 839 -26.43 19.56 41.05
N GLN A 840 -27.26 20.59 40.89
CA GLN A 840 -27.92 20.89 39.61
C GLN A 840 -26.87 21.57 38.70
N VAL A 841 -26.16 20.77 37.90
CA VAL A 841 -25.40 21.31 36.77
C VAL A 841 -26.38 21.42 35.62
N ALA A 842 -26.59 22.63 35.09
CA ALA A 842 -27.28 22.78 33.81
C ALA A 842 -26.59 21.86 32.78
N ASP A 843 -27.38 21.14 31.97
CA ASP A 843 -26.91 20.32 30.84
C ASP A 843 -26.28 21.22 29.75
N ASP A 844 -25.19 21.88 30.10
CA ASP A 844 -24.52 22.83 29.24
C ASP A 844 -23.56 22.03 28.35
N VAL A 845 -24.09 21.62 27.20
CA VAL A 845 -23.41 20.81 26.17
C VAL A 845 -22.04 21.40 25.83
N GLU A 846 -21.87 22.72 25.92
CA GLU A 846 -20.62 23.43 25.66
C GLU A 846 -19.55 23.17 26.74
N ILE A 847 -19.94 23.08 28.01
CA ILE A 847 -19.06 22.71 29.13
C ILE A 847 -18.60 21.26 28.99
N GLN A 848 -19.52 20.35 28.64
CA GLN A 848 -19.18 18.94 28.42
C GLN A 848 -18.20 18.76 27.24
N LYS A 849 -18.40 19.50 26.14
CA LYS A 849 -17.45 19.53 25.00
C LYS A 849 -16.07 20.03 25.44
N LYS A 850 -16.02 21.13 26.22
CA LYS A 850 -14.76 21.72 26.70
C LYS A 850 -13.99 20.80 27.64
N CYS A 851 -14.66 20.17 28.62
CA CYS A 851 -13.98 19.25 29.54
C CYS A 851 -13.53 17.96 28.81
N LYS A 852 -14.29 17.43 27.82
CA LYS A 852 -13.83 16.31 26.96
C LYS A 852 -12.59 16.65 26.13
N SER A 853 -12.53 17.86 25.56
CA SER A 853 -11.36 18.33 24.81
C SER A 853 -10.10 18.39 25.67
N GLN A 854 -10.20 18.88 26.90
CA GLN A 854 -9.07 18.94 27.83
C GLN A 854 -8.59 17.56 28.29
N VAL A 855 -9.49 16.59 28.48
CA VAL A 855 -9.14 15.20 28.81
C VAL A 855 -8.36 14.56 27.64
N ASN A 856 -8.80 14.79 26.40
CA ASN A 856 -8.11 14.33 25.20
C ASN A 856 -6.68 14.89 25.11
N GLU A 857 -6.51 16.20 25.27
CA GLU A 857 -5.18 16.82 25.22
C GLU A 857 -4.23 16.26 26.28
N LYS A 858 -4.73 16.05 27.51
CA LYS A 858 -3.94 15.42 28.58
C LYS A 858 -3.50 14.01 28.22
N PHE A 859 -4.37 13.20 27.61
CA PHE A 859 -4.04 11.85 27.18
C PHE A 859 -2.91 11.87 26.12
N PHE A 860 -3.05 12.64 25.05
CA PHE A 860 -2.02 12.71 24.00
C PHE A 860 -0.69 13.29 24.50
N ASN A 861 -0.72 14.29 25.40
CA ASN A 861 0.49 14.81 26.01
C ASN A 861 1.21 13.76 26.88
N LYS A 862 0.46 12.99 27.68
CA LYS A 862 1.00 11.86 28.46
C LYS A 862 1.63 10.82 27.54
N ILE A 863 0.95 10.43 26.46
CA ILE A 863 1.48 9.46 25.49
C ILE A 863 2.76 9.99 24.84
N LYS A 864 2.77 11.24 24.38
CA LYS A 864 3.94 11.88 23.77
C LYS A 864 5.16 11.82 24.69
N GLU A 865 4.99 12.14 25.97
CA GLU A 865 6.10 12.08 26.94
C GLU A 865 6.67 10.65 27.09
N GLN A 866 5.81 9.63 27.07
CA GLN A 866 6.21 8.24 27.23
C GLN A 866 6.87 7.65 25.98
N PHE A 867 6.46 8.12 24.79
CA PHE A 867 6.78 7.52 23.50
C PHE A 867 7.92 8.23 22.76
N THR A 868 8.25 9.46 23.13
CA THR A 868 9.35 10.22 22.52
C THR A 868 10.66 10.03 23.27
N ALA A 869 11.70 9.57 22.57
CA ALA A 869 13.06 9.52 23.09
C ALA A 869 13.82 10.82 22.77
N ARG A 870 14.55 11.36 23.75
CA ARG A 870 15.34 12.59 23.60
C ARG A 870 16.74 12.46 24.17
N VAL A 871 17.71 13.04 23.48
CA VAL A 871 19.08 13.15 23.97
C VAL A 871 19.11 14.12 25.15
N ILE A 872 19.60 13.67 26.30
CA ILE A 872 19.90 14.51 27.46
C ILE A 872 21.31 15.08 27.33
N LYS A 873 22.28 14.23 26.97
CA LYS A 873 23.70 14.58 26.93
C LYS A 873 24.46 13.68 25.97
N VAL A 874 25.47 14.24 25.30
CA VAL A 874 26.48 13.49 24.54
C VAL A 874 27.84 13.87 25.11
N GLN A 875 28.62 12.87 25.56
CA GLN A 875 29.93 13.13 26.16
C GLN A 875 30.99 12.15 25.66
N TYR A 876 32.22 12.64 25.50
CA TYR A 876 33.36 11.81 25.13
C TYR A 876 33.97 11.17 26.38
N LEU A 877 34.12 9.85 26.34
CA LEU A 877 34.91 9.11 27.33
C LEU A 877 36.36 8.96 26.88
N THR A 878 36.58 8.85 25.57
CA THR A 878 37.89 8.88 24.89
C THR A 878 37.72 9.43 23.46
N ASP A 879 38.80 9.56 22.68
CA ASP A 879 38.76 10.00 21.28
C ASP A 879 37.85 9.15 20.37
N LYS A 880 37.54 7.90 20.75
CA LYS A 880 36.73 6.96 19.96
C LYS A 880 35.50 6.43 20.70
N VAL A 881 35.28 6.82 21.94
CA VAL A 881 34.18 6.30 22.76
C VAL A 881 33.29 7.46 23.17
N VAL A 882 32.04 7.40 22.74
CA VAL A 882 31.01 8.40 23.02
C VAL A 882 29.93 7.78 23.90
N GLU A 883 29.61 8.44 25.00
CA GLU A 883 28.45 8.12 25.82
C GLU A 883 27.29 9.04 25.43
N ILE A 884 26.11 8.44 25.27
CA ILE A 884 24.87 9.13 24.92
C ILE A 884 23.86 8.82 26.01
N ILE A 885 23.39 9.86 26.69
CA ILE A 885 22.38 9.75 27.74
C ILE A 885 21.04 10.16 27.13
N VAL A 886 20.04 9.27 27.22
CA VAL A 886 18.74 9.41 26.56
C VAL A 886 17.61 9.34 27.59
N LYS A 887 16.65 10.27 27.51
CA LYS A 887 15.35 10.17 28.17
C LYS A 887 14.43 9.32 27.29
N ALA A 888 14.06 8.13 27.74
CA ALA A 888 13.11 7.24 27.08
C ALA A 888 12.33 6.43 28.14
N PRO A 889 11.22 6.97 28.68
CA PRO A 889 10.57 6.43 29.89
C PRO A 889 10.19 4.94 29.83
N LEU A 890 9.45 4.54 28.81
CA LEU A 890 8.98 3.15 28.69
C LEU A 890 10.11 2.18 28.34
N ALA A 891 11.00 2.57 27.44
CA ALA A 891 12.18 1.80 27.10
C ALA A 891 13.05 1.52 28.35
N ALA A 892 13.24 2.52 29.22
CA ALA A 892 13.98 2.37 30.46
C ALA A 892 13.25 1.47 31.47
N LYS A 893 11.94 1.66 31.62
CA LYS A 893 11.09 0.85 32.51
C LYS A 893 11.21 -0.64 32.20
N ASN A 894 11.09 -0.98 30.91
CA ASN A 894 11.00 -2.36 30.44
C ASN A 894 12.35 -3.02 30.15
N PHE A 895 13.45 -2.27 30.20
CA PHE A 895 14.80 -2.82 30.02
C PHE A 895 15.14 -3.89 31.07
N LYS A 896 15.72 -4.98 30.61
CA LYS A 896 16.41 -6.00 31.41
C LYS A 896 17.86 -6.16 30.91
N PRO A 897 18.83 -6.45 31.80
CA PRO A 897 20.21 -6.73 31.39
C PRO A 897 20.30 -7.80 30.29
N GLY A 898 21.23 -7.64 29.35
CA GLY A 898 21.37 -8.51 28.17
C GLY A 898 20.58 -8.08 26.94
N GLN A 899 19.66 -7.13 27.10
CA GLN A 899 18.88 -6.59 25.98
C GLN A 899 19.58 -5.42 25.29
N PHE A 900 19.13 -5.13 24.06
CA PHE A 900 19.68 -4.09 23.20
C PHE A 900 18.61 -3.15 22.70
N PHE A 901 19.04 -1.96 22.28
CA PHE A 901 18.25 -0.97 21.58
C PHE A 901 18.84 -0.72 20.19
N ARG A 902 18.01 -0.22 19.29
CA ARG A 902 18.42 0.32 17.99
C ARG A 902 18.31 1.83 18.03
N LEU A 903 19.45 2.52 18.01
CA LEU A 903 19.56 3.98 18.04
C LEU A 903 19.68 4.54 16.61
N GLN A 904 18.91 5.60 16.29
CA GLN A 904 18.95 6.28 14.99
C GLN A 904 18.48 7.74 15.11
N ASN A 905 18.98 8.63 14.24
CA ASN A 905 18.43 9.99 14.06
C ASN A 905 17.29 10.03 13.01
N PHE A 906 16.56 11.14 13.00
CA PHE A 906 15.59 11.46 11.94
C PHE A 906 16.27 12.16 10.77
N GLU A 907 15.99 11.72 9.54
CA GLU A 907 16.53 12.34 8.32
C GLU A 907 15.99 13.78 8.17
N THR A 908 14.75 14.04 8.59
CA THR A 908 14.14 15.38 8.58
C THR A 908 14.89 16.41 9.44
N ASN A 909 15.59 15.95 10.48
CA ASN A 909 16.35 16.80 11.39
C ASN A 909 17.82 16.96 10.96
N SER A 910 18.28 16.18 9.97
CA SER A 910 19.66 16.21 9.48
C SER A 910 19.95 17.49 8.68
N ARG A 911 21.19 18.01 8.76
CA ARG A 911 21.63 19.27 8.12
C ARG A 911 21.51 19.21 6.58
N LYS A 912 21.89 20.28 5.87
CA LYS A 912 21.93 20.39 4.38
C LYS A 912 22.60 19.22 3.61
N ILE A 913 23.28 18.30 4.28
CA ILE A 913 23.84 17.05 3.74
C ILE A 913 23.09 15.90 4.41
N ASN A 914 22.63 14.91 3.63
CA ASN A 914 21.80 13.79 4.09
C ASN A 914 22.56 12.84 5.04
N LEU A 915 22.74 13.26 6.29
CA LEU A 915 23.46 12.57 7.36
C LEU A 915 22.52 11.70 8.20
N ALA A 916 21.65 10.96 7.52
CA ALA A 916 20.84 9.93 8.16
C ALA A 916 21.75 8.77 8.62
N MET A 917 21.67 8.42 9.90
CA MET A 917 22.35 7.26 10.47
C MET A 917 21.64 5.98 10.03
N GLU A 918 22.40 4.92 9.81
CA GLU A 918 21.85 3.57 9.92
C GLU A 918 21.52 3.29 11.38
N GLY A 919 20.58 2.37 11.64
CA GLY A 919 20.24 2.01 13.01
C GLY A 919 21.39 1.23 13.65
N ILE A 920 21.96 1.76 14.72
CA ILE A 920 23.07 1.11 15.43
C ILE A 920 22.54 0.34 16.64
N ALA A 921 23.04 -0.88 16.84
CA ALA A 921 22.72 -1.67 18.02
C ALA A 921 23.53 -1.13 19.20
N VAL A 922 22.84 -0.84 20.30
CA VAL A 922 23.42 -0.30 21.53
C VAL A 922 22.82 -0.99 22.76
N THR A 923 23.51 -0.99 23.89
CA THR A 923 23.00 -1.55 25.14
C THR A 923 22.93 -0.49 26.23
N GLY A 924 22.02 -0.67 27.19
CA GLY A 924 21.91 0.20 28.36
C GLY A 924 23.04 -0.10 29.34
N SER A 925 24.06 0.77 29.37
CA SER A 925 25.18 0.69 30.31
C SER A 925 24.76 1.05 31.73
N GLU A 926 23.94 2.10 31.88
CA GLU A 926 23.27 2.47 33.12
C GLU A 926 21.81 2.81 32.80
N VAL A 927 20.86 2.28 33.58
CA VAL A 927 19.43 2.51 33.35
C VAL A 927 18.72 2.93 34.63
N ASN A 928 18.27 4.18 34.67
CA ASN A 928 17.43 4.70 35.75
C ASN A 928 15.96 4.59 35.38
N LYS A 929 15.31 3.51 35.83
CA LYS A 929 13.89 3.24 35.54
C LYS A 929 12.94 4.32 36.07
N LYS A 930 13.23 4.91 37.24
CA LYS A 930 12.38 5.94 37.87
C LYS A 930 12.42 7.25 37.09
N LYS A 931 13.62 7.68 36.67
CA LYS A 931 13.80 8.88 35.86
C LYS A 931 13.56 8.62 34.37
N GLY A 932 13.44 7.37 33.93
CA GLY A 932 13.27 7.05 32.52
C GLY A 932 14.51 7.36 31.68
N ILE A 933 15.71 7.18 32.24
CA ILE A 933 16.98 7.56 31.62
C ILE A 933 17.79 6.30 31.30
N ILE A 934 18.37 6.25 30.11
CA ILE A 934 19.27 5.19 29.64
C ILE A 934 20.58 5.86 29.21
N SER A 935 21.70 5.39 29.75
CA SER A 935 23.02 5.70 29.20
C SER A 935 23.49 4.57 28.29
N THR A 936 23.99 4.93 27.11
CA THR A 936 24.58 3.99 26.16
C THR A 936 25.99 4.43 25.76
N ILE A 937 26.87 3.45 25.55
CA ILE A 937 28.24 3.65 25.08
C ILE A 937 28.34 3.21 23.61
N VAL A 938 28.91 4.07 22.77
CA VAL A 938 29.14 3.83 21.34
C VAL A 938 30.64 3.92 21.05
N LEU A 939 31.18 2.87 20.45
CA LEU A 939 32.54 2.87 19.90
C LEU A 939 32.47 3.33 18.43
N GLU A 940 33.28 4.32 18.08
CA GLU A 940 33.35 4.82 16.72
C GLU A 940 34.14 3.88 15.80
N THR A 941 33.41 3.02 15.08
CA THR A 941 33.98 2.03 14.14
C THR A 941 33.56 2.25 12.69
N GLY A 942 32.51 3.04 12.44
CA GLY A 942 32.01 3.34 11.10
C GLY A 942 31.26 4.67 11.00
N GLY A 943 30.72 4.97 9.82
CA GLY A 943 30.06 6.24 9.51
C GLY A 943 28.89 6.56 10.46
N SER A 944 27.97 5.61 10.66
CA SER A 944 26.80 5.83 11.54
C SER A 944 27.19 6.02 13.01
N THR A 945 28.14 5.25 13.53
CA THR A 945 28.64 5.43 14.92
C THR A 945 29.39 6.75 15.07
N ASN A 946 30.11 7.19 14.03
CA ASN A 946 30.78 8.49 14.03
C ASN A 946 29.77 9.64 14.04
N LEU A 947 28.61 9.48 13.40
CA LEU A 947 27.56 10.51 13.40
C LEU A 947 26.91 10.75 14.77
N CYS A 948 26.98 9.80 15.69
CA CYS A 948 26.45 9.97 17.06
C CYS A 948 26.99 11.21 17.76
N ARG A 949 28.23 11.63 17.45
CA ARG A 949 28.84 12.83 18.03
C ARG A 949 28.12 14.13 17.68
N TYR A 950 27.31 14.13 16.61
CA TYR A 950 26.61 15.32 16.15
C TYR A 950 25.19 15.45 16.70
N LEU A 951 24.74 14.47 17.48
CA LEU A 951 23.47 14.55 18.21
C LEU A 951 23.55 15.68 19.25
N LYS A 952 22.47 16.43 19.39
CA LYS A 952 22.40 17.58 20.31
C LYS A 952 21.54 17.29 21.52
N GLU A 953 21.83 17.96 22.63
CA GLU A 953 20.93 17.98 23.78
C GLU A 953 19.53 18.48 23.35
N GLY A 954 18.50 17.77 23.81
CA GLY A 954 17.10 18.01 23.45
C GLY A 954 16.67 17.43 22.10
N GLU A 955 17.59 16.91 21.27
CA GLU A 955 17.25 16.33 19.97
C GLU A 955 16.40 15.06 20.14
N GLU A 956 15.31 14.99 19.36
CA GLU A 956 14.48 13.79 19.28
C GLU A 956 15.17 12.73 18.42
N ILE A 957 15.21 11.50 18.93
CA ILE A 957 15.86 10.35 18.31
C ILE A 957 14.94 9.14 18.34
N VAL A 958 15.28 8.12 17.56
CA VAL A 958 14.68 6.79 17.67
C VAL A 958 15.57 5.93 18.56
N LEU A 959 14.98 5.40 19.63
CA LEU A 959 15.59 4.38 20.48
C LEU A 959 14.64 3.18 20.55
N MET A 960 14.68 2.33 19.53
CA MET A 960 13.77 1.19 19.45
C MET A 960 14.26 0.03 20.31
N GLY A 961 13.41 -0.42 21.22
CA GLY A 961 13.69 -1.53 22.13
C GLY A 961 13.09 -1.31 23.53
N PRO A 962 13.40 -2.18 24.49
CA PRO A 962 14.43 -3.23 24.40
C PRO A 962 14.06 -4.38 23.45
N THR A 963 15.10 -5.04 22.91
CA THR A 963 15.01 -6.25 22.08
C THR A 963 16.05 -7.28 22.52
N GLY A 964 15.88 -8.54 22.09
CA GLY A 964 16.70 -9.66 22.52
C GLY A 964 16.25 -10.30 23.84
N CYS A 965 16.82 -11.46 24.14
CA CYS A 965 16.57 -12.18 25.39
C CYS A 965 17.36 -11.53 26.53
N PRO A 966 16.74 -11.31 27.71
CA PRO A 966 17.48 -10.96 28.91
C PRO A 966 18.57 -11.99 29.21
N THR A 967 19.69 -11.54 29.78
CA THR A 967 20.71 -12.46 30.29
C THR A 967 20.15 -13.24 31.46
N GLU A 968 20.18 -14.56 31.36
CA GLU A 968 19.93 -15.47 32.48
C GLU A 968 21.24 -15.60 33.26
N ILE A 969 21.25 -15.10 34.49
CA ILE A 969 22.36 -15.32 35.43
C ILE A 969 21.94 -16.51 36.29
N TYR A 970 22.55 -17.66 36.02
CA TYR A 970 22.37 -18.88 36.81
C TYR A 970 23.25 -18.88 38.05
#